data_AF-A0A662XM44-F1
#
_entry.id   AF-A0A662XM44-F1
#
_cell.length_a   1.000
_cell.length_b   1.000
_cell.length_c   1.000
_cell.angle_alpha   90.00
_cell.angle_beta   90.00
_cell.angle_gamma   90.00
#
_symmetry.space_group_name_H-M   'P 1'
#
loop_
_entity.id
_entity.type
_entity.pdbx_description
1 polymer ?
#
loop_
_entity_poly.entity_id
_entity_poly.type
_entity_poly.pdbx_seq_one_letter_code
_entity_poly.pdbx_strand_id
1 'polypeptide(L)'
;MGRKQSAERLQFKDLRTPCNSSQTWHHCIHCLNAAEEDASIAVVAIRGNNPSFLRHLHACQYAPSEWRVAQRDGNRASRTKENLTPTPFPTVPFETTGKQTCSFAPLTPEQILEFHKLLVEFQADNRLPDTFIARPSTRRLLQFINPACAAALPSRRLLGGSILDTYETKASEEDVAALREMQDKTEGLVNFLSDVWKNVSKTHLLGCQLALFGIISTIGLDATNSRHDGLALAEQMERIMISVVDAGWHLGAVVTDNAGQCSRARRILALRWPKVVFLICFAHDINNLVKSILHSPSFHVVTAQASAAVKCLNSSSSKWLLRVRTIMTRTYGYHLSFIQLCETRWNSMQGCFASLLRAETALGVFVATYRGEFDFPEVLEVFEDRSFWDALREAEVMVNPLCFASFKLQSDENTLADVVICFRDLNDGFVASEYSEELVQLLEKRWCACEQPLFMLAMYLHPAYVNDARALPNSDVSGIDAISKFAVFYFKRLIGGDPGSIRGEMADWIMGDFIDATLDDFQNVALPPLPAFWRFVKQARPKSALPRLAMTVLSIAVNTATCERYFSELALIHTARRNRLSADKARKIAVVRKHVRELDRKTTSRKEVVPPDKRIVPTEEPKRLTFGTPNRRRSSSHCISPSVLHVEVESHATNTEAVSADGEGGNTFEGQEDLGECDDPLTHWESIFEELVDSDSGPEDGDVSMEDDWHDSESTEEVESSERRPFPDFNDRSFPQEAMQYLGLRGRKTTLGDLFVLEQQADPIATRLEF
;
A
#
# COMPACT_ATOMS: atom_id res chain seq x y z
N MET A 1 -45.81 11.09 -16.25
CA MET A 1 -46.89 10.71 -15.30
C MET A 1 -46.67 11.49 -14.01
N GLY A 2 -47.67 12.23 -13.51
CA GLY A 2 -47.51 13.05 -12.31
C GLY A 2 -47.49 12.23 -11.03
N ARG A 3 -46.57 12.53 -10.09
CA ARG A 3 -46.64 11.99 -8.72
C ARG A 3 -47.95 12.47 -8.08
N LYS A 4 -48.69 11.56 -7.41
CA LYS A 4 -49.85 11.94 -6.60
C LYS A 4 -49.40 13.00 -5.58
N GLN A 5 -50.18 14.06 -5.41
CA GLN A 5 -49.92 15.05 -4.36
C GLN A 5 -50.03 14.37 -3.00
N SER A 6 -49.11 14.69 -2.09
CA SER A 6 -49.11 14.12 -0.75
C SER A 6 -50.24 14.72 0.09
N ALA A 7 -50.72 13.99 1.11
CA ALA A 7 -51.86 14.41 1.92
C ALA A 7 -51.61 15.76 2.64
N GLU A 8 -50.36 16.02 2.99
CA GLU A 8 -49.92 17.27 3.60
C GLU A 8 -50.02 18.44 2.61
N ARG A 9 -49.61 18.24 1.34
CA ARG A 9 -49.64 19.31 0.31
C ARG A 9 -51.06 19.85 0.10
N LEU A 10 -52.09 19.02 0.28
CA LEU A 10 -53.49 19.43 0.14
C LEU A 10 -53.94 20.42 1.22
N GLN A 11 -53.24 20.51 2.36
CA GLN A 11 -53.55 21.45 3.45
C GLN A 11 -53.03 22.89 3.22
N PHE A 12 -52.42 23.15 2.04
CA PHE A 12 -51.73 24.40 1.74
C PHE A 12 -52.15 25.04 0.41
N LYS A 13 -52.45 26.34 0.43
CA LYS A 13 -52.79 27.14 -0.75
C LYS A 13 -51.51 27.69 -1.39
N ASP A 14 -51.35 27.49 -2.69
CA ASP A 14 -50.19 27.99 -3.45
C ASP A 14 -50.31 29.49 -3.70
N LEU A 15 -49.30 30.28 -3.32
CA LEU A 15 -49.27 31.71 -3.62
C LEU A 15 -48.79 32.00 -5.05
N ARG A 16 -48.25 31.00 -5.76
CA ARG A 16 -47.57 31.12 -7.06
C ARG A 16 -46.34 32.04 -7.05
N THR A 17 -45.96 32.59 -5.89
CA THR A 17 -44.73 33.36 -5.69
C THR A 17 -43.54 32.40 -5.58
N PRO A 18 -42.49 32.50 -6.41
CA PRO A 18 -41.33 31.62 -6.32
C PRO A 18 -40.52 31.92 -5.04
N CYS A 19 -40.07 30.86 -4.36
CA CYS A 19 -39.08 30.96 -3.27
C CYS A 19 -37.66 30.57 -3.75
N ASN A 20 -37.57 29.87 -4.88
CA ASN A 20 -36.36 29.57 -5.66
C ASN A 20 -36.79 29.04 -7.05
N SER A 21 -35.85 28.59 -7.87
CA SER A 21 -36.08 28.09 -9.23
C SER A 21 -36.96 26.83 -9.37
N SER A 22 -37.27 26.13 -8.27
CA SER A 22 -38.05 24.87 -8.31
C SER A 22 -39.23 24.79 -7.34
N GLN A 23 -39.49 25.85 -6.55
CA GLN A 23 -40.49 25.83 -5.48
C GLN A 23 -41.17 27.19 -5.30
N THR A 24 -42.46 27.19 -4.96
CA THR A 24 -43.23 28.38 -4.57
C THR A 24 -43.42 28.48 -3.05
N TRP A 25 -43.94 29.63 -2.61
CA TRP A 25 -44.46 29.85 -1.26
C TRP A 25 -45.93 29.45 -1.15
N HIS A 26 -46.34 29.00 0.03
CA HIS A 26 -47.68 28.51 0.34
C HIS A 26 -48.18 29.05 1.67
N HIS A 27 -49.49 29.22 1.82
CA HIS A 27 -50.15 29.49 3.10
C HIS A 27 -50.89 28.26 3.60
N CYS A 28 -50.88 28.01 4.91
CA CYS A 28 -51.70 26.98 5.55
C CYS A 28 -53.18 27.38 5.42
N ILE A 29 -54.03 26.47 4.91
CA ILE A 29 -55.47 26.73 4.74
C ILE A 29 -56.12 26.99 6.10
N HIS A 30 -55.71 26.29 7.14
CA HIS A 30 -56.27 26.45 8.49
C HIS A 30 -55.93 27.80 9.12
N CYS A 31 -54.73 28.33 8.88
CA CYS A 31 -54.37 29.70 9.29
C CYS A 31 -55.10 30.76 8.47
N LEU A 32 -55.34 30.53 7.18
CA LEU A 32 -56.12 31.44 6.33
C LEU A 32 -57.56 31.56 6.82
N ASN A 33 -58.24 30.42 7.03
CA ASN A 33 -59.62 30.41 7.51
C ASN A 33 -59.73 31.09 8.89
N ALA A 34 -58.80 30.82 9.81
CA ALA A 34 -58.78 31.48 11.11
C ALA A 34 -58.57 33.01 10.97
N ALA A 35 -57.72 33.46 10.05
CA ALA A 35 -57.50 34.89 9.79
C ALA A 35 -58.67 35.59 9.06
N GLU A 36 -59.58 34.83 8.44
CA GLU A 36 -60.86 35.36 7.93
C GLU A 36 -61.88 35.59 9.08
N GLU A 37 -61.76 34.86 10.20
CA GLU A 37 -62.58 35.04 11.42
C GLU A 37 -61.97 36.07 12.42
N ASP A 38 -60.64 36.13 12.53
CA ASP A 38 -59.91 37.11 13.35
C ASP A 38 -58.69 37.66 12.60
N ALA A 39 -58.81 38.91 12.12
CA ALA A 39 -57.79 39.61 11.35
C ALA A 39 -56.48 39.91 12.13
N SER A 40 -56.41 39.63 13.44
CA SER A 40 -55.16 39.71 14.21
C SER A 40 -54.22 38.53 13.99
N ILE A 41 -54.71 37.45 13.36
CA ILE A 41 -53.95 36.20 13.15
C ILE A 41 -52.98 36.34 11.97
N ALA A 42 -51.68 36.31 12.28
CA ALA A 42 -50.62 36.39 11.27
C ALA A 42 -50.47 35.08 10.48
N VAL A 43 -50.82 35.09 9.19
CA VAL A 43 -50.60 33.95 8.28
C VAL A 43 -49.19 34.00 7.69
N VAL A 44 -48.39 32.96 7.96
CA VAL A 44 -46.98 32.88 7.55
C VAL A 44 -46.81 32.15 6.21
N ALA A 45 -45.94 32.69 5.34
CA ALA A 45 -45.53 32.03 4.10
C ALA A 45 -44.56 30.86 4.35
N ILE A 46 -44.91 29.69 3.83
CA ILE A 46 -44.24 28.41 4.08
C ILE A 46 -43.67 27.88 2.76
N ARG A 47 -42.44 27.35 2.80
CA ARG A 47 -41.72 26.91 1.60
C ARG A 47 -42.30 25.61 1.04
N GLY A 48 -42.51 25.54 -0.27
CA GLY A 48 -43.11 24.40 -0.96
C GLY A 48 -42.32 23.09 -0.96
N ASN A 49 -42.24 22.41 0.18
CA ASN A 49 -41.66 21.07 0.35
C ASN A 49 -42.31 20.34 1.54
N ASN A 50 -42.38 18.99 1.48
CA ASN A 50 -43.13 18.21 2.47
C ASN A 50 -42.62 18.38 3.93
N PRO A 51 -41.29 18.38 4.21
CA PRO A 51 -40.79 18.66 5.57
C PRO A 51 -41.21 20.03 6.15
N SER A 52 -41.34 21.07 5.32
CA SER A 52 -41.85 22.38 5.76
C SER A 52 -43.34 22.35 6.06
N PHE A 53 -44.14 21.61 5.28
CA PHE A 53 -45.57 21.42 5.52
C PHE A 53 -45.85 20.65 6.80
N LEU A 54 -45.21 19.49 7.01
CA LEU A 54 -45.35 18.69 8.23
C LEU A 54 -44.99 19.48 9.49
N ARG A 55 -43.84 20.17 9.48
CA ARG A 55 -43.40 20.98 10.63
C ARG A 55 -44.40 22.08 10.99
N HIS A 56 -45.02 22.71 10.00
CA HIS A 56 -46.06 23.69 10.26
C HIS A 56 -47.35 23.02 10.78
N LEU A 57 -47.84 21.96 10.14
CA LEU A 57 -49.06 21.26 10.56
C LEU A 57 -48.98 20.74 12.01
N HIS A 58 -47.84 20.20 12.43
CA HIS A 58 -47.62 19.76 13.81
C HIS A 58 -47.64 20.90 14.83
N ALA A 59 -47.23 22.11 14.45
CA ALA A 59 -47.18 23.29 15.31
C ALA A 59 -48.38 24.25 15.14
N CYS A 60 -49.27 24.00 14.17
CA CYS A 60 -50.37 24.88 13.82
C CYS A 60 -51.55 24.66 14.78
N GLN A 61 -51.82 25.65 15.64
CA GLN A 61 -52.94 25.60 16.58
C GLN A 61 -54.33 25.53 15.93
N TYR A 62 -54.43 25.86 14.64
CA TYR A 62 -55.67 25.83 13.84
C TYR A 62 -55.84 24.54 13.02
N ALA A 63 -54.78 23.77 12.76
CA ALA A 63 -54.87 22.55 11.97
C ALA A 63 -55.69 21.45 12.70
N PRO A 64 -56.36 20.52 12.00
CA PRO A 64 -57.08 19.41 12.63
C PRO A 64 -56.17 18.61 13.58
N SER A 65 -56.75 18.08 14.67
CA SER A 65 -55.99 17.41 15.74
C SER A 65 -55.24 16.15 15.27
N GLU A 66 -55.71 15.50 14.21
CA GLU A 66 -55.01 14.40 13.52
C GLU A 66 -53.60 14.77 13.02
N TRP A 67 -53.32 16.05 12.76
CA TRP A 67 -52.00 16.55 12.40
C TRP A 67 -51.20 17.08 13.60
N ARG A 68 -51.85 17.38 14.72
CA ARG A 68 -51.21 17.85 15.95
C ARG A 68 -50.74 16.66 16.79
N VAL A 69 -49.50 16.23 16.54
CA VAL A 69 -48.86 15.21 17.38
C VAL A 69 -48.65 15.78 18.78
N ALA A 70 -49.34 15.21 19.76
CA ALA A 70 -49.11 15.55 21.16
C ALA A 70 -47.64 15.25 21.54
N GLN A 71 -46.97 16.23 22.15
CA GLN A 71 -45.71 15.96 22.83
C GLN A 71 -45.99 14.92 23.93
N ARG A 72 -45.46 13.70 23.74
CA ARG A 72 -45.35 12.76 24.85
C ARG A 72 -44.22 13.23 25.75
N ASP A 73 -44.59 13.94 26.81
CA ASP A 73 -43.82 13.93 28.05
C ASP A 73 -43.74 12.48 28.55
N GLY A 74 -42.62 11.83 28.25
CA GLY A 74 -42.33 10.48 28.70
C GLY A 74 -41.73 10.51 30.11
N ASN A 75 -42.57 10.46 31.14
CA ASN A 75 -42.11 10.21 32.51
C ASN A 75 -42.67 8.87 33.02
N ARG A 76 -41.83 7.83 33.03
CA ARG A 76 -42.19 6.48 33.52
C ARG A 76 -41.66 6.26 34.94
N ALA A 77 -42.50 6.56 35.93
CA ALA A 77 -42.38 5.97 37.27
C ALA A 77 -43.17 4.62 37.28
N SER A 78 -42.98 3.67 38.21
CA SER A 78 -42.18 3.65 39.43
C SER A 78 -41.95 2.21 39.94
N ARG A 79 -40.97 2.07 40.86
CA ARG A 79 -40.74 1.06 41.93
C ARG A 79 -39.79 -0.14 41.60
N THR A 80 -38.87 -0.54 42.49
CA THR A 80 -38.65 -0.15 43.91
C THR A 80 -37.16 -0.19 44.33
N LYS A 81 -36.70 0.89 44.96
CA LYS A 81 -35.83 1.01 46.15
C LYS A 81 -34.84 -0.13 46.51
N GLU A 82 -33.57 0.23 46.67
CA GLU A 82 -33.08 0.66 48.00
C GLU A 82 -31.97 1.74 47.90
N ASN A 83 -31.57 2.32 49.04
CA ASN A 83 -30.87 3.61 49.10
C ASN A 83 -29.34 3.48 49.20
N LEU A 84 -28.62 4.57 48.90
CA LEU A 84 -27.56 5.10 49.77
C LEU A 84 -27.30 6.60 49.46
N THR A 85 -27.49 7.46 50.48
CA THR A 85 -27.10 8.89 50.53
C THR A 85 -26.14 9.06 51.72
N PRO A 86 -25.10 9.91 51.65
CA PRO A 86 -25.19 11.40 51.71
C PRO A 86 -24.19 12.11 50.75
N THR A 87 -24.00 13.44 50.64
CA THR A 87 -24.63 14.69 51.17
C THR A 87 -24.40 15.80 50.11
N PRO A 88 -25.17 16.91 50.07
CA PRO A 88 -24.99 17.98 49.07
C PRO A 88 -23.97 19.06 49.50
N PHE A 89 -23.27 19.66 48.51
CA PHE A 89 -22.57 20.94 48.65
C PHE A 89 -23.33 22.07 47.91
N PRO A 90 -23.19 23.34 48.32
CA PRO A 90 -24.24 24.34 48.11
C PRO A 90 -24.17 25.07 46.76
N THR A 91 -25.33 25.31 46.16
CA THR A 91 -25.51 26.41 45.19
C THR A 91 -25.47 27.76 45.91
N VAL A 92 -24.43 28.54 45.68
CA VAL A 92 -24.42 29.98 45.99
C VAL A 92 -25.26 30.70 44.94
N PRO A 93 -26.20 31.60 45.30
CA PRO A 93 -26.94 32.38 44.32
C PRO A 93 -26.02 33.41 43.68
N PHE A 94 -25.82 33.32 42.36
CA PHE A 94 -25.03 34.32 41.63
C PHE A 94 -25.91 35.53 41.30
N GLU A 95 -25.59 36.66 41.93
CA GLU A 95 -26.22 37.95 41.66
C GLU A 95 -26.06 38.37 40.20
N THR A 96 -26.98 39.20 39.71
CA THR A 96 -26.92 39.81 38.37
C THR A 96 -25.66 40.66 38.18
N THR A 97 -24.58 40.03 37.71
CA THR A 97 -23.32 40.68 37.40
C THR A 97 -22.88 40.34 35.98
N GLY A 98 -22.99 41.33 35.10
CA GLY A 98 -22.23 41.41 33.85
C GLY A 98 -22.63 40.45 32.71
N LYS A 99 -22.60 40.98 31.49
CA LYS A 99 -22.25 40.16 30.33
C LYS A 99 -20.78 39.76 30.47
N GLN A 100 -20.48 38.64 31.15
CA GLN A 100 -19.23 37.93 30.88
C GLN A 100 -19.37 37.27 29.49
N THR A 101 -19.20 38.09 28.46
CA THR A 101 -18.51 37.61 27.27
C THR A 101 -17.19 37.03 27.78
N CYS A 102 -17.01 35.71 27.67
CA CYS A 102 -15.69 35.13 27.84
C CYS A 102 -14.84 35.72 26.72
N SER A 103 -14.14 36.81 27.02
CA SER A 103 -13.32 37.54 26.05
C SER A 103 -12.05 36.75 25.88
N PHE A 104 -12.10 35.75 24.99
CA PHE A 104 -10.91 35.07 24.50
C PHE A 104 -9.91 36.16 24.10
N ALA A 105 -8.75 36.16 24.77
CA ALA A 105 -7.68 37.08 24.42
C ALA A 105 -7.34 36.88 22.93
N PRO A 106 -7.04 37.97 22.18
CA PRO A 106 -6.48 37.83 20.85
C PRO A 106 -5.27 36.89 20.90
N LEU A 107 -5.17 35.95 19.95
CA LEU A 107 -4.00 35.08 19.85
C LEU A 107 -2.74 35.93 19.65
N THR A 108 -1.66 35.58 20.35
CA THR A 108 -0.34 36.19 20.10
C THR A 108 0.17 35.80 18.71
N PRO A 109 1.12 36.55 18.12
CA PRO A 109 1.71 36.19 16.82
C PRO A 109 2.20 34.73 16.76
N GLU A 110 2.82 34.25 17.84
CA GLU A 110 3.34 32.88 17.98
C GLU A 110 2.19 31.86 17.98
N GLN A 111 1.09 32.15 18.71
CA GLN A 111 -0.11 31.31 18.70
C GLN A 111 -0.83 31.30 17.35
N ILE A 112 -0.77 32.41 16.59
CA ILE A 112 -1.31 32.46 15.22
C ILE A 112 -0.47 31.57 14.29
N LEU A 113 0.86 31.59 14.41
CA LEU A 113 1.75 30.72 13.62
C LEU A 113 1.50 29.25 13.94
N GLU A 114 1.44 28.85 15.21
CA GLU A 114 1.13 27.47 15.59
C GLU A 114 -0.29 27.06 15.17
N PHE A 115 -1.27 27.97 15.24
CA PHE A 115 -2.61 27.72 14.71
C PHE A 115 -2.60 27.51 13.18
N HIS A 116 -1.77 28.25 12.43
CA HIS A 116 -1.64 28.09 10.98
C HIS A 116 -0.93 26.78 10.60
N LYS A 117 0.05 26.35 11.39
CA LYS A 117 0.67 25.02 11.32
C LYS A 117 -0.39 23.92 11.48
N LEU A 118 -1.07 23.89 12.63
CA LEU A 118 -2.08 22.87 12.94
C LEU A 118 -3.21 22.85 11.89
N LEU A 119 -3.57 24.00 11.31
CA LEU A 119 -4.56 24.07 10.22
C LEU A 119 -4.07 23.45 8.90
N VAL A 120 -2.80 23.60 8.52
CA VAL A 120 -2.29 23.03 7.26
C VAL A 120 -1.95 21.55 7.41
N GLU A 121 -1.49 21.14 8.59
CA GLU A 121 -1.34 19.73 8.98
C GLU A 121 -2.72 19.03 8.95
N PHE A 122 -3.72 19.59 9.63
CA PHE A 122 -5.10 19.11 9.57
C PHE A 122 -5.65 19.07 8.14
N GLN A 123 -5.40 20.11 7.32
CA GLN A 123 -5.83 20.11 5.91
C GLN A 123 -5.18 18.96 5.12
N ALA A 124 -3.87 18.77 5.25
CA ALA A 124 -3.11 17.78 4.50
C ALA A 124 -3.49 16.36 4.93
N ASP A 125 -3.63 16.12 6.23
CA ASP A 125 -3.99 14.80 6.74
C ASP A 125 -5.48 14.44 6.56
N ASN A 126 -6.39 15.41 6.65
CA ASN A 126 -7.81 15.16 6.30
C ASN A 126 -8.06 15.29 4.79
N ARG A 127 -6.99 15.42 3.98
CA ARG A 127 -7.01 15.57 2.52
C ARG A 127 -8.00 16.65 2.08
N LEU A 128 -8.14 17.78 2.78
CA LEU A 128 -9.20 18.78 2.56
C LEU A 128 -8.84 19.80 1.45
N PRO A 129 -9.84 20.35 0.72
CA PRO A 129 -9.60 21.38 -0.30
C PRO A 129 -9.47 22.75 0.38
N ASP A 130 -8.58 23.66 -0.05
CA ASP A 130 -8.38 24.97 0.62
C ASP A 130 -9.68 25.75 0.87
N THR A 131 -10.72 25.54 0.04
CA THR A 131 -12.05 26.12 0.24
C THR A 131 -12.72 25.74 1.57
N PHE A 132 -12.26 24.69 2.27
CA PHE A 132 -12.81 24.24 3.56
C PHE A 132 -12.70 25.34 4.62
N ILE A 133 -11.57 26.06 4.66
CA ILE A 133 -11.32 27.14 5.63
C ILE A 133 -12.28 28.31 5.45
N ALA A 134 -12.80 28.49 4.23
CA ALA A 134 -13.75 29.53 3.87
C ALA A 134 -15.23 29.09 4.02
N ARG A 135 -15.52 27.83 4.40
CA ARG A 135 -16.90 27.38 4.57
C ARG A 135 -17.52 27.98 5.84
N PRO A 136 -18.77 28.49 5.79
CA PRO A 136 -19.46 28.99 6.98
C PRO A 136 -19.61 27.96 8.10
N SER A 137 -19.66 26.65 7.79
CA SER A 137 -19.64 25.57 8.78
C SER A 137 -18.33 25.53 9.57
N THR A 138 -17.18 25.53 8.88
CA THR A 138 -15.84 25.55 9.49
C THR A 138 -15.66 26.79 10.36
N ARG A 139 -16.07 27.96 9.87
CA ARG A 139 -16.05 29.20 10.67
C ARG A 139 -16.94 29.11 11.91
N ARG A 140 -18.16 28.54 11.83
CA ARG A 140 -19.03 28.34 13.01
C ARG A 140 -18.44 27.36 14.02
N LEU A 141 -17.83 26.26 13.57
CA LEU A 141 -17.16 25.30 14.44
C LEU A 141 -16.02 25.97 15.22
N LEU A 142 -15.12 26.65 14.52
CA LEU A 142 -14.01 27.35 15.17
C LEU A 142 -14.50 28.51 16.05
N GLN A 143 -15.57 29.21 15.68
CA GLN A 143 -16.18 30.26 16.50
C GLN A 143 -16.79 29.73 17.80
N PHE A 144 -17.30 28.49 17.80
CA PHE A 144 -17.81 27.80 18.98
C PHE A 144 -16.66 27.32 19.89
N ILE A 145 -15.59 26.75 19.31
CA ILE A 145 -14.41 26.28 20.05
C ILE A 145 -13.64 27.46 20.65
N ASN A 146 -13.26 28.43 19.83
CA ASN A 146 -12.55 29.65 20.23
C ASN A 146 -12.75 30.78 19.20
N PRO A 147 -13.55 31.83 19.54
CA PRO A 147 -13.70 33.06 18.76
C PRO A 147 -12.42 33.68 18.23
N ALA A 148 -11.31 33.65 18.98
CA ALA A 148 -10.03 34.20 18.55
C ALA A 148 -9.41 33.40 17.39
N CYS A 149 -9.55 32.06 17.40
CA CYS A 149 -9.15 31.21 16.27
C CYS A 149 -9.99 31.49 15.02
N ALA A 150 -11.30 31.72 15.17
CA ALA A 150 -12.17 32.10 14.05
C ALA A 150 -11.85 33.49 13.47
N ALA A 151 -11.31 34.41 14.28
CA ALA A 151 -10.79 35.70 13.84
C ALA A 151 -9.42 35.55 13.13
N ALA A 152 -8.54 34.69 13.63
CA ALA A 152 -7.20 34.43 13.08
C ALA A 152 -7.16 33.50 11.85
N LEU A 153 -8.33 33.10 11.32
CA LEU A 153 -8.45 32.21 10.17
C LEU A 153 -7.72 32.74 8.92
N PRO A 154 -6.76 32.01 8.34
CA PRO A 154 -6.10 32.42 7.11
C PRO A 154 -7.06 32.36 5.92
N SER A 155 -6.81 33.19 4.90
CA SER A 155 -7.53 33.05 3.63
C SER A 155 -7.13 31.75 2.93
N ARG A 156 -8.03 31.16 2.12
CA ARG A 156 -7.71 29.96 1.32
C ARG A 156 -6.49 30.11 0.39
N ARG A 157 -6.15 31.35 0.00
CA ARG A 157 -4.97 31.67 -0.82
C ARG A 157 -3.68 31.67 0.00
N LEU A 158 -3.77 32.08 1.27
CA LEU A 158 -2.64 32.09 2.20
C LEU A 158 -2.35 30.67 2.69
N LEU A 159 -3.39 29.94 3.10
CA LEU A 159 -3.31 28.57 3.59
C LEU A 159 -2.71 27.63 2.53
N GLY A 160 -3.33 27.54 1.35
CA GLY A 160 -2.81 26.78 0.21
C GLY A 160 -1.81 27.55 -0.66
N GLY A 161 -1.04 28.45 -0.07
CA GLY A 161 0.02 29.24 -0.70
C GLY A 161 1.18 29.35 0.27
N SER A 162 1.58 30.56 0.66
CA SER A 162 2.76 30.78 1.50
C SER A 162 2.80 29.98 2.81
N ILE A 163 1.66 29.68 3.44
CA ILE A 163 1.61 28.82 4.63
C ILE A 163 2.05 27.39 4.24
N LEU A 164 1.36 26.78 3.28
CA LEU A 164 1.73 25.47 2.73
C LEU A 164 3.19 25.44 2.23
N ASP A 165 3.66 26.49 1.57
CA ASP A 165 5.05 26.59 1.11
C ASP A 165 6.03 26.56 2.30
N THR A 166 5.78 27.33 3.37
CA THR A 166 6.62 27.35 4.58
C THR A 166 6.67 25.98 5.28
N TYR A 167 5.53 25.32 5.45
CA TYR A 167 5.48 24.02 6.13
C TYR A 167 5.96 22.86 5.24
N GLU A 168 5.84 22.96 3.92
CA GLU A 168 6.52 22.04 3.01
C GLU A 168 8.03 22.20 3.07
N THR A 169 8.57 23.43 3.01
CA THR A 169 10.02 23.67 3.13
C THR A 169 10.57 23.02 4.39
N LYS A 170 9.93 23.24 5.55
CA LYS A 170 10.36 22.63 6.82
C LYS A 170 10.30 21.09 6.79
N ALA A 171 9.21 20.51 6.28
CA ALA A 171 9.06 19.06 6.20
C ALA A 171 10.08 18.42 5.23
N SER A 172 10.34 19.07 4.08
CA SER A 172 11.37 18.68 3.13
C SER A 172 12.79 18.82 3.71
N GLU A 173 13.06 19.86 4.50
CA GLU A 173 14.32 20.03 5.23
C GLU A 173 14.56 18.91 6.26
N GLU A 174 13.51 18.50 6.99
CA GLU A 174 13.60 17.37 7.94
C GLU A 174 13.83 16.02 7.23
N ASP A 175 13.13 15.75 6.13
CA ASP A 175 13.36 14.57 5.28
C ASP A 175 14.80 14.53 4.73
N VAL A 176 15.30 15.68 4.24
CA VAL A 176 16.68 15.83 3.76
C VAL A 176 17.69 15.67 4.89
N ALA A 177 17.44 16.24 6.07
CA ALA A 177 18.33 16.12 7.23
C ALA A 177 18.44 14.67 7.71
N ALA A 178 17.33 13.92 7.77
CA ALA A 178 17.34 12.49 8.11
C ALA A 178 18.15 11.67 7.09
N LEU A 179 17.99 11.95 5.78
CA LEU A 179 18.74 11.28 4.72
C LEU A 179 20.24 11.65 4.74
N ARG A 180 20.58 12.90 5.08
CA ARG A 180 21.97 13.34 5.30
C ARG A 180 22.60 12.66 6.49
N GLU A 181 21.93 12.66 7.63
CA GLU A 181 22.37 11.96 8.84
C GLU A 181 22.58 10.46 8.57
N MET A 182 21.75 9.86 7.70
CA MET A 182 21.92 8.47 7.27
C MET A 182 23.19 8.28 6.43
N GLN A 183 23.43 9.14 5.42
CA GLN A 183 24.64 9.10 4.60
C GLN A 183 25.91 9.36 5.43
N ASP A 184 25.89 10.34 6.35
CA ASP A 184 27.04 10.67 7.19
C ASP A 184 27.38 9.55 8.19
N LYS A 185 26.37 8.87 8.76
CA LYS A 185 26.59 7.76 9.72
C LYS A 185 27.07 6.46 9.07
N THR A 186 26.85 6.27 7.76
CA THR A 186 27.11 4.99 7.07
C THR A 186 28.17 5.08 5.99
N GLU A 187 28.42 6.27 5.43
CA GLU A 187 29.09 6.51 4.15
C GLU A 187 28.45 5.74 2.97
N GLY A 188 27.18 5.31 3.13
CA GLY A 188 26.41 4.65 2.09
C GLY A 188 26.06 5.60 0.94
N LEU A 189 25.89 5.03 -0.25
CA LEU A 189 25.59 5.81 -1.45
C LEU A 189 24.07 5.93 -1.63
N VAL A 190 23.59 7.14 -1.89
CA VAL A 190 22.15 7.42 -2.09
C VAL A 190 21.70 6.92 -3.46
N ASN A 191 20.47 6.43 -3.53
CA ASN A 191 19.84 5.94 -4.75
C ASN A 191 18.86 6.96 -5.30
N PHE A 192 18.89 7.21 -6.60
CA PHE A 192 17.86 7.97 -7.30
C PHE A 192 16.78 7.02 -7.83
N LEU A 193 15.59 7.10 -7.26
CA LEU A 193 14.42 6.31 -7.66
C LEU A 193 13.52 7.20 -8.52
N SER A 194 13.11 6.69 -9.69
CA SER A 194 12.22 7.45 -10.57
C SER A 194 11.22 6.58 -11.32
N ASP A 195 10.02 7.12 -11.49
CA ASP A 195 8.87 6.45 -12.08
C ASP A 195 7.89 7.51 -12.63
N VAL A 196 6.95 7.13 -13.49
CA VAL A 196 6.05 8.07 -14.19
C VAL A 196 4.59 7.84 -13.81
N TRP A 197 3.94 8.88 -13.29
CA TRP A 197 2.52 8.88 -12.97
C TRP A 197 1.70 9.75 -13.92
N LYS A 198 0.58 9.21 -14.40
CA LYS A 198 -0.44 9.94 -15.16
C LYS A 198 -1.53 10.44 -14.20
N ASN A 199 -1.61 11.75 -14.02
CA ASN A 199 -2.61 12.35 -13.12
C ASN A 199 -4.03 12.37 -13.73
N VAL A 200 -5.03 12.75 -12.92
CA VAL A 200 -6.44 12.89 -13.35
C VAL A 200 -6.66 13.93 -14.46
N SER A 201 -5.70 14.82 -14.68
CA SER A 201 -5.68 15.79 -15.81
C SER A 201 -5.04 15.21 -17.08
N LYS A 202 -4.69 13.92 -17.10
CA LYS A 202 -3.93 13.21 -18.14
C LYS A 202 -2.51 13.79 -18.39
N THR A 203 -1.94 14.49 -17.42
CA THR A 203 -0.54 14.92 -17.44
C THR A 203 0.36 13.81 -16.91
N HIS A 204 1.41 13.47 -17.64
CA HIS A 204 2.47 12.56 -17.20
C HIS A 204 3.48 13.35 -16.35
N LEU A 205 3.78 12.83 -15.16
CA LEU A 205 4.61 13.45 -14.13
C LEU A 205 5.68 12.45 -13.70
N LEU A 206 6.95 12.82 -13.84
CA LEU A 206 8.10 12.06 -13.38
C LEU A 206 8.26 12.27 -11.87
N GLY A 207 7.99 11.24 -11.08
CA GLY A 207 8.31 11.22 -9.66
C GLY A 207 9.80 10.99 -9.46
N CYS A 208 10.42 11.77 -8.59
CA CYS A 208 11.85 11.71 -8.31
C CYS A 208 12.08 11.65 -6.80
N GLN A 209 12.69 10.57 -6.33
CA GLN A 209 12.99 10.33 -4.91
C GLN A 209 14.44 9.96 -4.71
N LEU A 210 14.98 10.29 -3.54
CA LEU A 210 16.27 9.81 -3.06
C LEU A 210 16.03 8.83 -1.91
N ALA A 211 16.74 7.70 -1.91
CA ALA A 211 16.60 6.66 -0.89
C ALA A 211 17.96 6.14 -0.38
N LEU A 212 18.05 5.84 0.92
CA LEU A 212 19.18 5.15 1.55
C LEU A 212 18.70 4.44 2.83
N PHE A 213 18.86 3.12 2.90
CA PHE A 213 18.49 2.26 4.05
C PHE A 213 17.11 2.61 4.67
N GLY A 214 16.04 2.54 3.87
CA GLY A 214 14.67 2.84 4.34
C GLY A 214 14.32 4.33 4.45
N ILE A 215 15.30 5.24 4.49
CA ILE A 215 15.04 6.69 4.51
C ILE A 215 14.81 7.20 3.09
N ILE A 216 13.67 7.86 2.86
CA ILE A 216 13.22 8.32 1.53
C ILE A 216 12.89 9.82 1.60
N SER A 217 13.41 10.60 0.65
CA SER A 217 13.08 12.01 0.45
C SER A 217 12.56 12.25 -0.98
N THR A 218 11.53 13.08 -1.15
CA THR A 218 10.98 13.41 -2.48
C THR A 218 11.61 14.70 -3.01
N ILE A 219 12.39 14.59 -4.08
CA ILE A 219 13.13 15.71 -4.67
C ILE A 219 12.41 16.37 -5.87
N GLY A 220 11.45 15.68 -6.51
CA GLY A 220 10.79 16.22 -7.70
C GLY A 220 9.47 15.54 -8.07
N LEU A 221 8.64 16.28 -8.81
CA LEU A 221 7.42 15.80 -9.49
C LEU A 221 7.23 16.63 -10.76
N ASP A 222 8.04 16.35 -11.78
CA ASP A 222 8.17 17.20 -12.96
C ASP A 222 7.28 16.73 -14.11
N ALA A 223 6.66 17.67 -14.82
CA ALA A 223 5.93 17.33 -16.04
C ALA A 223 6.90 16.83 -17.12
N THR A 224 6.63 15.63 -17.65
CA THR A 224 7.38 15.11 -18.79
C THR A 224 7.10 15.96 -20.03
N ASN A 225 8.13 16.26 -20.81
CA ASN A 225 7.99 17.00 -22.07
C ASN A 225 7.46 16.07 -23.19
N SER A 226 7.16 16.60 -24.38
CA SER A 226 6.56 15.83 -25.48
C SER A 226 7.49 14.81 -26.17
N ARG A 227 8.80 14.80 -25.86
CA ARG A 227 9.71 13.71 -26.22
C ARG A 227 9.77 12.72 -25.06
N HIS A 228 9.21 11.54 -25.29
CA HIS A 228 9.20 10.41 -24.35
C HIS A 228 10.18 9.29 -24.77
N ASP A 229 11.08 9.56 -25.71
CA ASP A 229 12.09 8.59 -26.13
C ASP A 229 13.20 8.41 -25.07
N GLY A 230 13.81 7.23 -25.01
CA GLY A 230 14.82 6.90 -24.00
C GLY A 230 16.05 7.81 -23.96
N LEU A 231 16.33 8.56 -25.03
CA LEU A 231 17.41 9.56 -25.05
C LEU A 231 16.95 10.86 -24.37
N ALA A 232 15.73 11.32 -24.64
CA ALA A 232 15.12 12.45 -23.92
C ALA A 232 14.92 12.15 -22.42
N LEU A 233 14.58 10.90 -22.08
CA LEU A 233 14.51 10.44 -20.69
C LEU A 233 15.89 10.40 -20.03
N ALA A 234 16.94 9.90 -20.72
CA ALA A 234 18.32 9.97 -20.24
C ALA A 234 18.77 11.41 -19.97
N GLU A 235 18.45 12.36 -20.86
CA GLU A 235 18.74 13.78 -20.67
C GLU A 235 17.98 14.38 -19.47
N GLN A 236 16.71 14.03 -19.27
CA GLN A 236 15.94 14.48 -18.11
C GLN A 236 16.53 13.92 -16.80
N MET A 237 16.85 12.63 -16.77
CA MET A 237 17.44 11.97 -15.61
C MET A 237 18.85 12.49 -15.31
N GLU A 238 19.72 12.67 -16.31
CA GLU A 238 21.09 13.19 -16.08
C GLU A 238 21.07 14.60 -15.47
N ARG A 239 20.15 15.48 -15.91
CA ARG A 239 20.02 16.82 -15.31
C ARG A 239 19.64 16.76 -13.82
N ILE A 240 18.84 15.78 -13.42
CA ILE A 240 18.45 15.55 -12.02
C ILE A 240 19.60 14.90 -11.25
N MET A 241 20.33 13.95 -11.84
CA MET A 241 21.53 13.36 -11.24
C MET A 241 22.62 14.40 -10.99
N ILE A 242 22.82 15.33 -11.94
CA ILE A 242 23.74 16.47 -11.77
C ILE A 242 23.29 17.35 -10.61
N SER A 243 22.02 17.77 -10.55
CA SER A 243 21.56 18.63 -9.44
C SER A 243 21.63 17.94 -8.06
N VAL A 244 21.45 16.62 -8.01
CA VAL A 244 21.66 15.79 -6.82
C VAL A 244 23.14 15.79 -6.39
N VAL A 245 24.07 15.61 -7.32
CA VAL A 245 25.51 15.65 -7.03
C VAL A 245 25.99 17.06 -6.69
N ASP A 246 25.52 18.10 -7.37
CA ASP A 246 25.80 19.51 -7.08
C ASP A 246 25.28 19.94 -5.70
N ALA A 247 24.16 19.36 -5.26
CA ALA A 247 23.66 19.50 -3.88
C ALA A 247 24.52 18.75 -2.84
N GLY A 248 25.59 18.04 -3.27
CA GLY A 248 26.56 17.34 -2.43
C GLY A 248 26.18 15.91 -2.05
N TRP A 249 25.25 15.25 -2.77
CA TRP A 249 24.94 13.84 -2.51
C TRP A 249 25.92 12.89 -3.22
N HIS A 250 26.37 11.85 -2.52
CA HIS A 250 27.07 10.75 -3.17
C HIS A 250 26.03 9.76 -3.75
N LEU A 251 25.84 9.80 -5.07
CA LEU A 251 24.91 8.93 -5.81
C LEU A 251 25.56 7.56 -6.10
N GLY A 252 24.88 6.47 -5.77
CA GLY A 252 25.35 5.09 -5.96
C GLY A 252 24.57 4.28 -6.98
N ALA A 253 23.26 4.47 -7.05
CA ALA A 253 22.42 3.79 -8.03
C ALA A 253 21.27 4.63 -8.55
N VAL A 254 20.71 4.20 -9.68
CA VAL A 254 19.51 4.74 -10.31
C VAL A 254 18.57 3.58 -10.62
N VAL A 255 17.33 3.65 -10.14
CA VAL A 255 16.31 2.61 -10.33
C VAL A 255 15.09 3.19 -11.02
N THR A 256 14.64 2.53 -12.09
CA THR A 256 13.43 2.89 -12.86
C THR A 256 12.65 1.63 -13.28
N ASP A 257 11.41 1.79 -13.75
CA ASP A 257 10.58 0.67 -14.22
C ASP A 257 11.23 -0.12 -15.39
N ASN A 258 10.67 -1.28 -15.77
CA ASN A 258 11.23 -2.06 -16.88
C ASN A 258 10.69 -1.65 -18.27
N ALA A 259 10.22 -0.40 -18.45
CA ALA A 259 9.76 0.07 -19.76
C ALA A 259 10.93 0.22 -20.75
N GLY A 260 10.69 -0.02 -22.04
CA GLY A 260 11.74 0.03 -23.08
C GLY A 260 12.48 1.37 -23.19
N GLN A 261 11.80 2.49 -22.91
CA GLN A 261 12.43 3.82 -22.88
C GLN A 261 13.35 3.98 -21.65
N CYS A 262 12.93 3.48 -20.48
CA CYS A 262 13.73 3.43 -19.26
C CYS A 262 14.94 2.49 -19.40
N SER A 263 14.77 1.34 -20.06
CA SER A 263 15.87 0.42 -20.41
C SER A 263 16.93 1.09 -21.27
N ARG A 264 16.54 1.79 -22.34
CA ARG A 264 17.49 2.57 -23.14
C ARG A 264 18.10 3.73 -22.36
N ALA A 265 17.33 4.44 -21.54
CA ALA A 265 17.85 5.54 -20.73
C ALA A 265 18.95 5.06 -19.76
N ARG A 266 18.71 3.95 -19.04
CA ARG A 266 19.71 3.31 -18.16
C ARG A 266 20.99 2.95 -18.90
N ARG A 267 20.89 2.27 -20.04
CA ARG A 267 22.08 1.86 -20.82
C ARG A 267 22.86 3.05 -21.39
N ILE A 268 22.20 4.14 -21.76
CA ILE A 268 22.89 5.39 -22.13
C ILE A 268 23.61 5.96 -20.89
N LEU A 269 22.93 6.08 -19.76
CA LEU A 269 23.48 6.69 -18.54
C LEU A 269 24.61 5.87 -17.92
N ALA A 270 24.61 4.54 -18.03
CA ALA A 270 25.67 3.66 -17.54
C ALA A 270 27.05 4.01 -18.10
N LEU A 271 27.16 4.27 -19.42
CA LEU A 271 28.41 4.70 -20.05
C LEU A 271 28.84 6.12 -19.64
N ARG A 272 27.88 6.97 -19.25
CA ARG A 272 28.14 8.35 -18.81
C ARG A 272 28.53 8.41 -17.33
N TRP A 273 28.02 7.49 -16.51
CA TRP A 273 28.21 7.41 -15.06
C TRP A 273 28.70 6.01 -14.62
N PRO A 274 29.92 5.58 -15.02
CA PRO A 274 30.39 4.20 -14.81
C PRO A 274 30.53 3.76 -13.34
N LYS A 275 30.53 4.72 -12.40
CA LYS A 275 30.53 4.49 -10.94
C LYS A 275 29.13 4.33 -10.32
N VAL A 276 28.08 4.56 -11.09
CA VAL A 276 26.67 4.47 -10.65
C VAL A 276 26.08 3.18 -11.22
N VAL A 277 25.32 2.45 -10.41
CA VAL A 277 24.64 1.22 -10.81
C VAL A 277 23.25 1.58 -11.39
N PHE A 278 22.86 0.98 -12.50
CA PHE A 278 21.56 1.25 -13.14
C PHE A 278 20.71 -0.02 -13.15
N LEU A 279 19.54 0.00 -12.51
CA LEU A 279 18.71 -1.19 -12.30
C LEU A 279 17.25 -0.99 -12.71
N ILE A 280 16.60 -2.11 -13.03
CA ILE A 280 15.14 -2.23 -13.07
C ILE A 280 14.56 -2.23 -11.65
N CYS A 281 13.30 -1.82 -11.53
CA CYS A 281 12.48 -2.15 -10.37
C CYS A 281 12.15 -3.65 -10.36
N PHE A 282 12.73 -4.42 -9.44
CA PHE A 282 12.50 -5.86 -9.33
C PHE A 282 11.09 -6.22 -8.84
N ALA A 283 10.44 -5.36 -8.06
CA ALA A 283 9.01 -5.52 -7.75
C ALA A 283 8.14 -5.48 -9.01
N HIS A 284 8.47 -4.61 -9.97
CA HIS A 284 7.84 -4.54 -11.28
C HIS A 284 8.25 -5.74 -12.17
N ASP A 285 9.47 -6.25 -12.04
CA ASP A 285 9.91 -7.41 -12.80
C ASP A 285 9.20 -8.71 -12.37
N ILE A 286 8.99 -8.92 -11.06
CA ILE A 286 8.14 -10.01 -10.54
C ILE A 286 6.68 -9.84 -11.00
N ASN A 287 6.15 -8.62 -11.07
CA ASN A 287 4.82 -8.39 -11.67
C ASN A 287 4.78 -8.82 -13.15
N ASN A 288 5.85 -8.57 -13.91
CA ASN A 288 5.95 -9.05 -15.29
C ASN A 288 6.17 -10.58 -15.36
N LEU A 289 6.81 -11.21 -14.37
CA LEU A 289 6.85 -12.68 -14.24
C LEU A 289 5.46 -13.28 -14.04
N VAL A 290 4.67 -12.72 -13.10
CA VAL A 290 3.27 -13.10 -12.88
C VAL A 290 2.48 -13.03 -14.20
N LYS A 291 2.58 -11.92 -14.94
CA LYS A 291 1.94 -11.80 -16.26
C LYS A 291 2.41 -12.87 -17.26
N SER A 292 3.71 -13.18 -17.31
CA SER A 292 4.26 -14.21 -18.20
C SER A 292 3.67 -15.59 -17.89
N ILE A 293 3.58 -15.93 -16.61
CA ILE A 293 3.01 -17.20 -16.12
C ILE A 293 1.52 -17.28 -16.47
N LEU A 294 0.76 -16.21 -16.25
CA LEU A 294 -0.68 -16.17 -16.52
C LEU A 294 -1.05 -16.23 -18.00
N HIS A 295 -0.15 -15.81 -18.89
CA HIS A 295 -0.30 -15.94 -20.34
C HIS A 295 0.36 -17.24 -20.88
N SER A 296 0.91 -18.09 -20.01
CA SER A 296 1.50 -19.35 -20.43
C SER A 296 0.43 -20.32 -20.96
N PRO A 297 0.80 -21.24 -21.88
CA PRO A 297 -0.01 -22.38 -22.27
C PRO A 297 -0.80 -23.02 -21.12
N SER A 298 -0.16 -23.25 -19.97
CA SER A 298 -0.78 -23.93 -18.81
C SER A 298 -1.87 -23.10 -18.12
N PHE A 299 -1.70 -21.78 -17.98
CA PHE A 299 -2.58 -20.95 -17.13
C PHE A 299 -3.48 -19.97 -17.87
N HIS A 300 -3.31 -19.74 -19.17
CA HIS A 300 -4.07 -18.72 -19.89
C HIS A 300 -5.59 -18.96 -19.92
N VAL A 301 -6.04 -20.22 -20.03
CA VAL A 301 -7.47 -20.57 -20.08
C VAL A 301 -8.16 -20.22 -18.76
N VAL A 302 -7.64 -20.74 -17.64
CA VAL A 302 -8.23 -20.52 -16.31
C VAL A 302 -8.16 -19.06 -15.90
N THR A 303 -7.08 -18.35 -16.25
CA THR A 303 -6.93 -16.91 -16.04
C THR A 303 -8.02 -16.12 -16.78
N ALA A 304 -8.23 -16.41 -18.07
CA ALA A 304 -9.25 -15.75 -18.87
C ALA A 304 -10.67 -16.03 -18.35
N GLN A 305 -10.96 -17.28 -17.97
CA GLN A 305 -12.24 -17.70 -17.40
C GLN A 305 -12.53 -16.98 -16.07
N ALA A 306 -11.59 -17.01 -15.12
CA ALA A 306 -11.74 -16.36 -13.81
C ALA A 306 -11.94 -14.84 -13.94
N SER A 307 -11.10 -14.19 -14.76
CA SER A 307 -11.20 -12.75 -15.05
C SER A 307 -12.55 -12.39 -15.67
N ALA A 308 -13.00 -13.13 -16.68
CA ALA A 308 -14.27 -12.90 -17.35
C ALA A 308 -15.47 -13.10 -16.40
N ALA A 309 -15.42 -14.13 -15.55
CA ALA A 309 -16.48 -14.43 -14.58
C ALA A 309 -16.60 -13.34 -13.51
N VAL A 310 -15.50 -12.91 -12.88
CA VAL A 310 -15.52 -11.80 -11.90
C VAL A 310 -15.96 -10.49 -12.56
N LYS A 311 -15.44 -10.17 -13.74
CA LYS A 311 -15.84 -8.97 -14.51
C LYS A 311 -17.34 -9.00 -14.85
N CYS A 312 -17.90 -10.16 -15.21
CA CYS A 312 -19.32 -10.33 -15.48
C CYS A 312 -20.18 -10.08 -14.22
N LEU A 313 -19.78 -10.64 -13.08
CA LEU A 313 -20.44 -10.42 -11.79
C LEU A 313 -20.41 -8.93 -11.40
N ASN A 314 -19.24 -8.30 -11.39
CA ASN A 314 -19.06 -6.90 -11.02
C ASN A 314 -19.82 -5.95 -11.97
N SER A 315 -19.79 -6.21 -13.28
CA SER A 315 -20.57 -5.47 -14.29
C SER A 315 -22.08 -5.60 -14.08
N SER A 316 -22.54 -6.75 -13.57
CA SER A 316 -23.94 -7.02 -13.20
C SER A 316 -24.20 -6.85 -11.70
N SER A 317 -23.62 -5.80 -11.11
CA SER A 317 -23.75 -5.44 -9.69
C SER A 317 -25.19 -5.40 -9.16
N SER A 318 -26.17 -5.08 -10.03
CA SER A 318 -27.59 -4.97 -9.69
C SER A 318 -28.42 -6.26 -9.81
N LYS A 319 -27.92 -7.28 -10.54
CA LYS A 319 -28.62 -8.59 -10.72
C LYS A 319 -27.75 -9.76 -10.27
N TRP A 320 -26.72 -10.12 -11.03
CA TRP A 320 -26.00 -11.37 -10.81
C TRP A 320 -25.16 -11.34 -9.53
N LEU A 321 -24.43 -10.25 -9.27
CA LEU A 321 -23.69 -10.10 -8.01
C LEU A 321 -24.61 -10.09 -6.78
N LEU A 322 -25.77 -9.42 -6.87
CA LEU A 322 -26.75 -9.39 -5.78
C LEU A 322 -27.29 -10.80 -5.45
N ARG A 323 -27.49 -11.63 -6.49
CA ARG A 323 -27.91 -13.02 -6.35
C ARG A 323 -26.82 -13.90 -5.74
N VAL A 324 -25.57 -13.79 -6.21
CA VAL A 324 -24.42 -14.47 -5.59
C VAL A 324 -24.29 -14.08 -4.11
N ARG A 325 -24.32 -12.78 -3.78
CA ARG A 325 -24.29 -12.29 -2.39
C ARG A 325 -25.43 -12.80 -1.52
N THR A 326 -26.63 -12.97 -2.11
CA THR A 326 -27.79 -13.57 -1.42
C THR A 326 -27.54 -15.05 -1.12
N ILE A 327 -26.90 -15.79 -2.03
CA ILE A 327 -26.54 -17.20 -1.81
C ILE A 327 -25.38 -17.33 -0.82
N MET A 328 -24.34 -16.52 -0.92
CA MET A 328 -23.26 -16.45 0.09
C MET A 328 -23.81 -16.22 1.49
N THR A 329 -24.67 -15.20 1.67
CA THR A 329 -25.28 -14.91 2.98
C THR A 329 -26.11 -16.09 3.52
N ARG A 330 -26.74 -16.89 2.64
CA ARG A 330 -27.45 -18.12 3.03
C ARG A 330 -26.51 -19.29 3.37
N THR A 331 -25.38 -19.40 2.67
CA THR A 331 -24.42 -20.51 2.79
C THR A 331 -23.44 -20.31 3.96
N TYR A 332 -22.97 -19.08 4.17
CA TYR A 332 -21.90 -18.73 5.11
C TYR A 332 -22.33 -17.72 6.20
N GLY A 333 -23.51 -17.12 6.09
CA GLY A 333 -24.03 -16.10 7.03
C GLY A 333 -23.66 -14.65 6.69
N TYR A 334 -22.69 -14.47 5.80
CA TYR A 334 -22.24 -13.19 5.27
C TYR A 334 -21.89 -13.34 3.78
N HIS A 335 -21.53 -12.24 3.12
CA HIS A 335 -21.08 -12.26 1.74
C HIS A 335 -19.64 -11.78 1.60
N LEU A 336 -18.92 -12.35 0.64
CA LEU A 336 -17.59 -11.95 0.26
C LEU A 336 -17.63 -10.93 -0.89
N SER A 337 -16.54 -10.19 -1.07
CA SER A 337 -16.28 -9.39 -2.26
C SER A 337 -15.42 -10.17 -3.25
N PHE A 338 -15.68 -10.01 -4.55
CA PHE A 338 -14.81 -10.51 -5.60
C PHE A 338 -13.83 -9.43 -6.03
N ILE A 339 -12.55 -9.77 -6.02
CA ILE A 339 -11.47 -8.86 -6.42
C ILE A 339 -11.30 -8.99 -7.93
N GLN A 340 -11.47 -7.89 -8.66
CA GLN A 340 -11.32 -7.92 -10.11
C GLN A 340 -9.83 -7.99 -10.50
N LEU A 341 -9.51 -8.83 -11.48
CA LEU A 341 -8.21 -8.81 -12.12
C LEU A 341 -7.89 -7.41 -12.68
N CYS A 342 -6.81 -6.83 -12.18
CA CYS A 342 -6.16 -5.65 -12.71
C CYS A 342 -4.69 -5.98 -13.04
N GLU A 343 -4.34 -6.13 -14.32
CA GLU A 343 -2.99 -6.50 -14.78
C GLU A 343 -1.89 -5.51 -14.36
N THR A 344 -2.25 -4.26 -14.03
CA THR A 344 -1.34 -3.25 -13.49
C THR A 344 -1.19 -3.32 -11.96
N ARG A 345 -1.91 -4.22 -11.29
CA ARG A 345 -1.92 -4.42 -9.83
C ARG A 345 -1.84 -5.90 -9.47
N TRP A 346 -0.67 -6.49 -9.71
CA TRP A 346 -0.17 -7.80 -9.25
C TRP A 346 -1.01 -8.59 -8.22
N ASN A 347 -1.19 -8.11 -6.98
CA ASN A 347 -1.97 -8.84 -5.94
C ASN A 347 -3.44 -9.11 -6.30
N SER A 348 -4.01 -8.40 -7.27
CA SER A 348 -5.37 -8.65 -7.75
C SER A 348 -5.52 -9.99 -8.47
N MET A 349 -4.43 -10.64 -8.93
CA MET A 349 -4.53 -11.99 -9.51
C MET A 349 -4.78 -13.05 -8.45
N GLN A 350 -3.90 -13.13 -7.45
CA GLN A 350 -4.07 -13.99 -6.28
C GLN A 350 -5.41 -13.65 -5.59
N GLY A 351 -5.71 -12.36 -5.41
CA GLY A 351 -6.99 -11.92 -4.86
C GLY A 351 -8.20 -12.33 -5.69
N CYS A 352 -8.14 -12.28 -7.02
CA CYS A 352 -9.21 -12.76 -7.91
C CYS A 352 -9.44 -14.26 -7.71
N PHE A 353 -8.39 -15.08 -7.89
CA PHE A 353 -8.47 -16.54 -7.75
C PHE A 353 -8.93 -16.95 -6.35
N ALA A 354 -8.31 -16.42 -5.29
CA ALA A 354 -8.71 -16.68 -3.91
C ALA A 354 -10.15 -16.22 -3.63
N SER A 355 -10.60 -15.06 -4.13
CA SER A 355 -11.98 -14.60 -3.91
C SER A 355 -13.04 -15.50 -4.57
N LEU A 356 -12.69 -16.19 -5.66
CA LEU A 356 -13.53 -17.23 -6.27
C LEU A 356 -13.48 -18.54 -5.46
N LEU A 357 -12.28 -19.02 -5.09
CA LEU A 357 -12.09 -20.26 -4.33
C LEU A 357 -12.79 -20.23 -2.96
N ARG A 358 -12.68 -19.11 -2.22
CA ARG A 358 -13.42 -18.89 -0.96
C ARG A 358 -14.94 -18.93 -1.12
N ALA A 359 -15.44 -18.81 -2.34
CA ALA A 359 -16.86 -18.76 -2.67
C ALA A 359 -17.34 -20.00 -3.44
N GLU A 360 -16.51 -21.03 -3.61
CA GLU A 360 -16.73 -22.20 -4.49
C GLU A 360 -18.13 -22.82 -4.28
N THR A 361 -18.53 -23.13 -3.03
CA THR A 361 -19.86 -23.69 -2.77
C THR A 361 -20.99 -22.73 -3.15
N ALA A 362 -20.89 -21.46 -2.76
CA ALA A 362 -21.93 -20.49 -3.04
C ALA A 362 -22.07 -20.22 -4.55
N LEU A 363 -20.97 -20.29 -5.30
CA LEU A 363 -20.94 -20.15 -6.76
C LEU A 363 -21.54 -21.39 -7.44
N GLY A 364 -21.21 -22.61 -7.00
CA GLY A 364 -21.84 -23.84 -7.48
C GLY A 364 -23.37 -23.85 -7.22
N VAL A 365 -23.80 -23.46 -6.01
CA VAL A 365 -25.23 -23.31 -5.68
C VAL A 365 -25.88 -22.20 -6.52
N PHE A 366 -25.17 -21.12 -6.83
CA PHE A 366 -25.65 -20.05 -7.69
C PHE A 366 -25.93 -20.50 -9.11
N VAL A 367 -25.02 -21.24 -9.76
CA VAL A 367 -25.27 -21.78 -11.11
C VAL A 367 -26.43 -22.79 -11.06
N ALA A 368 -26.42 -23.73 -10.13
CA ALA A 368 -27.49 -24.72 -9.98
C ALA A 368 -28.88 -24.08 -9.71
N THR A 369 -28.93 -22.89 -9.11
CA THR A 369 -30.18 -22.14 -8.86
C THR A 369 -30.65 -21.35 -10.08
N TYR A 370 -29.74 -20.75 -10.86
CA TYR A 370 -30.09 -19.70 -11.83
C TYR A 370 -29.75 -20.00 -13.29
N ARG A 371 -29.00 -21.07 -13.62
CA ARG A 371 -28.63 -21.43 -15.01
C ARG A 371 -29.83 -21.57 -15.96
N GLY A 372 -31.00 -21.94 -15.43
CA GLY A 372 -32.24 -22.03 -16.20
C GLY A 372 -32.92 -20.69 -16.56
N GLU A 373 -32.39 -19.53 -16.13
CA GLU A 373 -32.92 -18.22 -16.57
C GLU A 373 -32.42 -17.84 -17.97
N PHE A 374 -33.31 -17.30 -18.80
CA PHE A 374 -33.02 -17.00 -20.22
C PHE A 374 -31.91 -15.97 -20.47
N ASP A 375 -31.56 -15.17 -19.47
CA ASP A 375 -30.51 -14.14 -19.51
C ASP A 375 -29.32 -14.49 -18.60
N PHE A 376 -29.20 -15.74 -18.17
CA PHE A 376 -28.03 -16.23 -17.45
C PHE A 376 -26.78 -16.09 -18.35
N PRO A 377 -25.68 -15.45 -17.89
CA PRO A 377 -24.50 -15.27 -18.72
C PRO A 377 -23.71 -16.59 -18.86
N GLU A 378 -23.47 -17.02 -20.09
CA GLU A 378 -22.67 -18.22 -20.45
C GLU A 378 -21.31 -18.26 -19.73
N VAL A 379 -20.66 -17.11 -19.57
CA VAL A 379 -19.37 -16.97 -18.84
C VAL A 379 -19.46 -17.44 -17.38
N LEU A 380 -20.63 -17.39 -16.75
CA LEU A 380 -20.83 -17.85 -15.37
C LEU A 380 -21.16 -19.35 -15.26
N GLU A 381 -21.38 -20.07 -16.38
CA GLU A 381 -21.55 -21.53 -16.37
C GLU A 381 -20.27 -22.26 -15.95
N VAL A 382 -19.11 -21.59 -16.07
CA VAL A 382 -17.79 -22.13 -15.68
C VAL A 382 -17.73 -22.57 -14.22
N PHE A 383 -18.55 -22.02 -13.32
CA PHE A 383 -18.58 -22.45 -11.91
C PHE A 383 -19.24 -23.83 -11.69
N GLU A 384 -19.87 -24.42 -12.71
CA GLU A 384 -20.31 -25.83 -12.70
C GLU A 384 -19.19 -26.79 -13.17
N ASP A 385 -18.15 -26.27 -13.84
CA ASP A 385 -17.03 -27.07 -14.34
C ASP A 385 -16.02 -27.36 -13.22
N ARG A 386 -15.85 -28.63 -12.91
CA ARG A 386 -14.87 -29.08 -11.92
C ARG A 386 -13.42 -28.88 -12.38
N SER A 387 -13.16 -28.99 -13.68
CA SER A 387 -11.80 -28.81 -14.22
C SER A 387 -11.33 -27.36 -14.09
N PHE A 388 -12.25 -26.39 -14.21
CA PHE A 388 -11.97 -24.99 -13.88
C PHE A 388 -11.55 -24.83 -12.41
N TRP A 389 -12.29 -25.43 -11.46
CA TRP A 389 -11.98 -25.31 -10.03
C TRP A 389 -10.66 -25.98 -9.65
N ASP A 390 -10.36 -27.14 -10.23
CA ASP A 390 -9.10 -27.84 -9.98
C ASP A 390 -7.91 -27.02 -10.56
N ALA A 391 -7.98 -26.56 -11.82
CA ALA A 391 -6.98 -25.68 -12.43
C ALA A 391 -6.85 -24.31 -11.74
N LEU A 392 -7.92 -23.77 -11.16
CA LEU A 392 -7.90 -22.50 -10.42
C LEU A 392 -7.13 -22.62 -9.11
N ARG A 393 -7.19 -23.77 -8.44
CA ARG A 393 -6.37 -24.05 -7.25
C ARG A 393 -4.90 -24.21 -7.62
N GLU A 394 -4.59 -24.94 -8.68
CA GLU A 394 -3.22 -25.08 -9.21
C GLU A 394 -2.62 -23.70 -9.56
N ALA A 395 -3.37 -22.88 -10.29
CA ALA A 395 -2.95 -21.52 -10.65
C ALA A 395 -2.75 -20.60 -9.43
N GLU A 396 -3.58 -20.72 -8.38
CA GLU A 396 -3.40 -19.95 -7.14
C GLU A 396 -2.12 -20.35 -6.40
N VAL A 397 -1.86 -21.66 -6.27
CA VAL A 397 -0.65 -22.18 -5.60
C VAL A 397 0.62 -21.69 -6.30
N MET A 398 0.64 -21.59 -7.64
CA MET A 398 1.79 -21.06 -8.38
C MET A 398 1.95 -19.54 -8.28
N VAL A 399 0.85 -18.78 -8.16
CA VAL A 399 0.89 -17.31 -8.10
C VAL A 399 1.12 -16.78 -6.67
N ASN A 400 0.71 -17.52 -5.64
CA ASN A 400 0.79 -17.07 -4.25
C ASN A 400 2.23 -16.76 -3.76
N PRO A 401 3.27 -17.57 -4.03
CA PRO A 401 4.66 -17.23 -3.70
C PRO A 401 5.15 -15.93 -4.36
N LEU A 402 4.64 -15.60 -5.56
CA LEU A 402 5.01 -14.37 -6.27
C LEU A 402 4.44 -13.11 -5.58
N CYS A 403 3.31 -13.22 -4.87
CA CYS A 403 2.81 -12.15 -4.00
C CYS A 403 3.77 -11.90 -2.82
N PHE A 404 4.29 -12.96 -2.19
CA PHE A 404 5.28 -12.80 -1.11
C PHE A 404 6.58 -12.15 -1.61
N ALA A 405 7.15 -12.65 -2.71
CA ALA A 405 8.33 -12.07 -3.35
C ALA A 405 8.09 -10.60 -3.74
N SER A 406 6.93 -10.31 -4.33
CA SER A 406 6.34 -8.97 -4.53
C SER A 406 6.47 -8.08 -3.29
N PHE A 407 5.83 -8.45 -2.17
CA PHE A 407 5.85 -7.66 -0.94
C PHE A 407 7.26 -7.44 -0.38
N LYS A 408 8.12 -8.48 -0.37
CA LYS A 408 9.52 -8.38 0.09
C LYS A 408 10.31 -7.37 -0.76
N LEU A 409 10.13 -7.42 -2.08
CA LEU A 409 10.79 -6.51 -3.03
C LEU A 409 10.16 -5.11 -3.10
N GLN A 410 9.11 -4.83 -2.33
CA GLN A 410 8.55 -3.48 -2.13
C GLN A 410 8.83 -2.87 -0.74
N SER A 411 9.59 -3.57 0.10
CA SER A 411 10.12 -3.01 1.34
C SER A 411 11.08 -1.84 1.04
N ASP A 412 11.17 -0.90 1.97
CA ASP A 412 12.05 0.27 1.84
C ASP A 412 13.50 -0.05 2.28
N GLU A 413 13.67 -1.17 3.00
CA GLU A 413 14.92 -1.65 3.58
C GLU A 413 15.49 -2.87 2.83
N ASN A 414 14.93 -3.21 1.67
CA ASN A 414 15.43 -4.35 0.88
C ASN A 414 16.73 -4.04 0.12
N THR A 415 17.41 -5.12 -0.24
CA THR A 415 18.73 -5.13 -0.86
C THR A 415 18.75 -6.02 -2.10
N LEU A 416 19.84 -5.94 -2.86
CA LEU A 416 20.16 -6.90 -3.93
C LEU A 416 20.17 -8.36 -3.46
N ALA A 417 20.51 -8.62 -2.19
CA ALA A 417 20.49 -9.97 -1.64
C ALA A 417 19.07 -10.53 -1.51
N ASP A 418 18.09 -9.67 -1.18
CA ASP A 418 16.68 -10.08 -1.10
C ASP A 418 16.13 -10.51 -2.46
N VAL A 419 16.65 -9.95 -3.56
CA VAL A 419 16.33 -10.42 -4.91
C VAL A 419 16.83 -11.84 -5.13
N VAL A 420 18.10 -12.14 -4.79
CA VAL A 420 18.66 -13.50 -4.92
C VAL A 420 17.84 -14.52 -4.13
N ILE A 421 17.47 -14.18 -2.89
CA ILE A 421 16.64 -15.04 -2.04
C ILE A 421 15.23 -15.24 -2.65
N CYS A 422 14.58 -14.18 -3.17
CA CYS A 422 13.29 -14.34 -3.86
C CYS A 422 13.41 -15.25 -5.10
N PHE A 423 14.50 -15.16 -5.85
CA PHE A 423 14.72 -16.02 -7.02
C PHE A 423 14.96 -17.48 -6.63
N ARG A 424 15.70 -17.76 -5.54
CA ARG A 424 15.83 -19.10 -4.96
C ARG A 424 14.46 -19.64 -4.54
N ASP A 425 13.75 -18.92 -3.68
CA ASP A 425 12.50 -19.39 -3.07
C ASP A 425 11.42 -19.67 -4.13
N LEU A 426 11.40 -18.89 -5.23
CA LEU A 426 10.55 -19.14 -6.40
C LEU A 426 11.03 -20.33 -7.24
N ASN A 427 12.33 -20.49 -7.45
CA ASN A 427 12.91 -21.62 -8.17
C ASN A 427 12.57 -22.94 -7.47
N ASP A 428 12.75 -23.02 -6.15
CA ASP A 428 12.45 -24.21 -5.36
C ASP A 428 10.97 -24.62 -5.49
N GLY A 429 10.06 -23.62 -5.42
CA GLY A 429 8.62 -23.83 -5.63
C GLY A 429 8.26 -24.27 -7.05
N PHE A 430 8.89 -23.71 -8.07
CA PHE A 430 8.64 -24.06 -9.48
C PHE A 430 9.23 -25.42 -9.85
N VAL A 431 10.43 -25.76 -9.37
CA VAL A 431 11.07 -27.08 -9.57
C VAL A 431 10.25 -28.20 -8.94
N ALA A 432 9.58 -27.95 -7.81
CA ALA A 432 8.68 -28.90 -7.16
C ALA A 432 7.32 -29.06 -7.86
N SER A 433 7.00 -28.23 -8.86
CA SER A 433 5.71 -28.24 -9.57
C SER A 433 5.74 -29.11 -10.84
N GLU A 434 4.57 -29.57 -11.29
CA GLU A 434 4.43 -30.25 -12.59
C GLU A 434 4.69 -29.33 -13.79
N TYR A 435 4.70 -28.02 -13.58
CA TYR A 435 4.95 -26.98 -14.59
C TYR A 435 6.42 -26.53 -14.63
N SER A 436 7.33 -27.26 -13.97
CA SER A 436 8.74 -26.90 -13.79
C SER A 436 9.44 -26.44 -15.07
N GLU A 437 9.34 -27.20 -16.17
CA GLU A 437 10.01 -26.83 -17.44
C GLU A 437 9.61 -25.44 -17.96
N GLU A 438 8.33 -25.08 -17.85
CA GLU A 438 7.79 -23.80 -18.31
C GLU A 438 8.11 -22.67 -17.32
N LEU A 439 7.88 -22.89 -16.03
CA LEU A 439 8.02 -21.86 -15.00
C LEU A 439 9.48 -21.50 -14.70
N VAL A 440 10.38 -22.50 -14.69
CA VAL A 440 11.81 -22.27 -14.48
C VAL A 440 12.40 -21.49 -15.66
N GLN A 441 12.03 -21.77 -16.91
CA GLN A 441 12.48 -20.99 -18.07
C GLN A 441 12.09 -19.50 -17.98
N LEU A 442 10.87 -19.20 -17.51
CA LEU A 442 10.41 -17.82 -17.32
C LEU A 442 11.19 -17.08 -16.22
N LEU A 443 11.62 -17.78 -15.18
CA LEU A 443 12.43 -17.25 -14.08
C LEU A 443 13.91 -17.09 -14.48
N GLU A 444 14.49 -18.09 -15.15
CA GLU A 444 15.86 -18.08 -15.68
C GLU A 444 16.08 -16.94 -16.69
N LYS A 445 15.09 -16.65 -17.55
CA LYS A 445 15.16 -15.50 -18.47
C LYS A 445 15.40 -14.16 -17.73
N ARG A 446 14.86 -14.03 -16.51
CA ARG A 446 15.00 -12.84 -15.66
C ARG A 446 16.32 -12.86 -14.90
N TRP A 447 16.73 -14.03 -14.41
CA TRP A 447 18.03 -14.23 -13.76
C TRP A 447 19.20 -13.98 -14.71
N CYS A 448 19.09 -14.42 -15.97
CA CYS A 448 20.06 -14.18 -17.02
C CYS A 448 20.20 -12.69 -17.36
N ALA A 449 19.14 -11.87 -17.20
CA ALA A 449 19.20 -10.42 -17.39
C ALA A 449 19.95 -9.67 -16.27
N CYS A 450 20.12 -10.27 -15.09
CA CYS A 450 20.77 -9.63 -13.94
C CYS A 450 22.30 -9.54 -14.09
N GLU A 451 22.93 -8.51 -13.50
CA GLU A 451 24.40 -8.44 -13.31
C GLU A 451 24.80 -9.39 -12.16
N GLN A 452 24.60 -10.70 -12.33
CA GLN A 452 24.68 -11.73 -11.29
C GLN A 452 25.88 -11.57 -10.33
N PRO A 453 27.12 -11.25 -10.78
CA PRO A 453 28.26 -11.00 -9.89
C PRO A 453 28.01 -9.94 -8.79
N LEU A 454 27.23 -8.89 -9.08
CA LEU A 454 26.86 -7.86 -8.10
C LEU A 454 25.82 -8.36 -7.10
N PHE A 455 24.85 -9.16 -7.58
CA PHE A 455 23.78 -9.73 -6.76
C PHE A 455 24.32 -10.82 -5.82
N MET A 456 25.19 -11.70 -6.32
CA MET A 456 25.87 -12.69 -5.51
C MET A 456 26.78 -12.01 -4.48
N LEU A 457 27.57 -11.00 -4.87
CA LEU A 457 28.35 -10.22 -3.92
C LEU A 457 27.48 -9.61 -2.82
N ALA A 458 26.30 -9.07 -3.14
CA ALA A 458 25.37 -8.57 -2.14
C ALA A 458 24.86 -9.65 -1.17
N MET A 459 24.51 -10.85 -1.69
CA MET A 459 24.10 -11.99 -0.87
C MET A 459 25.22 -12.40 0.12
N TYR A 460 26.46 -12.53 -0.38
CA TYR A 460 27.63 -12.84 0.44
C TYR A 460 27.96 -11.75 1.47
N LEU A 461 27.65 -10.48 1.20
CA LEU A 461 27.85 -9.36 2.13
C LEU A 461 26.69 -9.21 3.14
N HIS A 462 25.56 -9.87 2.95
CA HIS A 462 24.40 -9.71 3.83
C HIS A 462 24.49 -10.66 5.04
N PRO A 463 24.58 -10.17 6.30
CA PRO A 463 24.84 -11.03 7.46
C PRO A 463 23.75 -12.09 7.73
N ALA A 464 22.49 -11.84 7.33
CA ALA A 464 21.42 -12.84 7.45
C ALA A 464 21.52 -13.96 6.39
N TYR A 465 22.20 -13.71 5.26
CA TYR A 465 22.22 -14.60 4.11
C TYR A 465 23.62 -15.18 3.81
N VAL A 466 24.66 -14.76 4.54
CA VAL A 466 26.02 -15.29 4.37
C VAL A 466 26.10 -16.80 4.66
N ASN A 467 25.24 -17.33 5.55
CA ASN A 467 25.12 -18.77 5.79
C ASN A 467 24.55 -19.52 4.58
N ASP A 468 23.44 -19.04 4.03
CA ASP A 468 22.85 -19.57 2.80
C ASP A 468 23.86 -19.49 1.63
N ALA A 469 24.62 -18.40 1.56
CA ALA A 469 25.66 -18.21 0.54
C ALA A 469 26.83 -19.19 0.70
N ARG A 470 27.24 -19.54 1.92
CA ARG A 470 28.27 -20.58 2.18
C ARG A 470 27.85 -21.97 1.73
N ALA A 471 26.54 -22.25 1.67
CA ALA A 471 25.99 -23.53 1.26
C ALA A 471 25.90 -23.70 -0.27
N LEU A 472 26.15 -22.64 -1.04
CA LEU A 472 26.07 -22.69 -2.51
C LEU A 472 27.22 -23.53 -3.11
N PRO A 473 26.96 -24.26 -4.21
CA PRO A 473 28.00 -24.93 -4.98
C PRO A 473 29.02 -23.91 -5.51
N ASN A 474 30.24 -24.38 -5.77
CA ASN A 474 31.31 -23.54 -6.31
C ASN A 474 31.13 -23.31 -7.82
N SER A 475 30.56 -22.16 -8.20
CA SER A 475 30.37 -21.72 -9.60
C SER A 475 31.20 -20.48 -9.94
N ASP A 476 31.16 -20.04 -11.20
CA ASP A 476 31.79 -18.80 -11.66
C ASP A 476 31.28 -17.52 -11.00
N VAL A 477 30.12 -17.57 -10.33
CA VAL A 477 29.53 -16.42 -9.59
C VAL A 477 29.36 -16.64 -8.09
N SER A 478 29.47 -17.87 -7.58
CA SER A 478 29.36 -18.20 -6.14
C SER A 478 30.68 -18.67 -5.52
N GLY A 479 31.69 -19.04 -6.30
CA GLY A 479 32.97 -19.50 -5.76
C GLY A 479 33.69 -18.44 -4.92
N ILE A 480 34.39 -18.85 -3.85
CA ILE A 480 35.06 -17.92 -2.91
C ILE A 480 36.08 -17.01 -3.61
N ASP A 481 36.86 -17.51 -4.59
CA ASP A 481 37.74 -16.66 -5.41
C ASP A 481 36.95 -15.72 -6.33
N ALA A 482 35.84 -16.17 -6.94
CA ALA A 482 35.00 -15.35 -7.78
C ALA A 482 34.37 -14.19 -6.99
N ILE A 483 33.77 -14.47 -5.84
CA ILE A 483 33.24 -13.47 -4.90
C ILE A 483 34.35 -12.51 -4.43
N SER A 484 35.56 -13.01 -4.16
CA SER A 484 36.72 -12.18 -3.79
C SER A 484 37.22 -11.31 -4.96
N LYS A 485 37.17 -11.82 -6.20
CA LYS A 485 37.43 -11.06 -7.44
C LYS A 485 36.39 -9.94 -7.61
N PHE A 486 35.11 -10.24 -7.40
CA PHE A 486 34.03 -9.26 -7.47
C PHE A 486 34.16 -8.18 -6.40
N ALA A 487 34.50 -8.54 -5.16
CA ALA A 487 34.72 -7.57 -4.09
C ALA A 487 35.81 -6.55 -4.45
N VAL A 488 36.93 -6.99 -5.02
CA VAL A 488 37.99 -6.11 -5.55
C VAL A 488 37.48 -5.23 -6.71
N PHE A 489 36.72 -5.82 -7.64
CA PHE A 489 36.19 -5.13 -8.81
C PHE A 489 35.20 -4.02 -8.43
N TYR A 490 34.15 -4.35 -7.68
CA TYR A 490 33.12 -3.38 -7.27
C TYR A 490 33.66 -2.35 -6.28
N PHE A 491 34.64 -2.69 -5.43
CA PHE A 491 35.35 -1.68 -4.64
C PHE A 491 36.03 -0.65 -5.54
N LYS A 492 36.82 -1.09 -6.53
CA LYS A 492 37.50 -0.17 -7.47
C LYS A 492 36.52 0.65 -8.33
N ARG A 493 35.43 0.04 -8.81
CA ARG A 493 34.41 0.68 -9.66
C ARG A 493 33.59 1.71 -8.89
N LEU A 494 32.97 1.32 -7.78
CA LEU A 494 31.96 2.13 -7.07
C LEU A 494 32.60 3.10 -6.07
N ILE A 495 33.67 2.70 -5.37
CA ILE A 495 34.33 3.49 -4.34
C ILE A 495 35.62 4.12 -4.87
N GLY A 496 36.46 3.31 -5.52
CA GLY A 496 37.81 3.68 -5.95
C GLY A 496 38.83 3.69 -4.81
N GLY A 497 40.11 3.88 -5.17
CA GLY A 497 41.24 3.76 -4.26
C GLY A 497 41.78 2.33 -4.17
N ASP A 498 42.62 2.08 -3.16
CA ASP A 498 43.22 0.77 -2.91
C ASP A 498 42.26 -0.14 -2.12
N PRO A 499 41.86 -1.31 -2.67
CA PRO A 499 41.07 -2.30 -1.92
C PRO A 499 41.85 -3.00 -0.80
N GLY A 500 43.17 -2.86 -0.73
CA GLY A 500 44.00 -3.46 0.31
C GLY A 500 43.82 -4.97 0.44
N SER A 501 43.55 -5.44 1.66
CA SER A 501 43.38 -6.86 2.00
C SER A 501 41.99 -7.45 1.72
N ILE A 502 41.10 -6.76 0.98
CA ILE A 502 39.67 -7.14 0.87
C ILE A 502 39.40 -8.60 0.45
N ARG A 503 40.30 -9.24 -0.32
CA ARG A 503 40.18 -10.67 -0.66
C ARG A 503 40.29 -11.58 0.58
N GLY A 504 41.26 -11.32 1.46
CA GLY A 504 41.40 -12.04 2.71
C GLY A 504 40.28 -11.70 3.69
N GLU A 505 39.87 -10.43 3.73
CA GLU A 505 38.74 -9.98 4.55
C GLU A 505 37.42 -10.66 4.13
N MET A 506 37.18 -10.83 2.82
CA MET A 506 36.05 -11.62 2.31
C MET A 506 36.16 -13.09 2.71
N ALA A 507 37.35 -13.70 2.63
CA ALA A 507 37.53 -15.09 3.05
C ALA A 507 37.23 -15.27 4.55
N ASP A 508 37.82 -14.45 5.43
CA ASP A 508 37.53 -14.43 6.87
C ASP A 508 36.02 -14.27 7.14
N TRP A 509 35.34 -13.39 6.38
CA TRP A 509 33.91 -13.12 6.54
C TRP A 509 33.05 -14.30 6.10
N ILE A 510 33.43 -14.94 4.99
CA ILE A 510 32.79 -16.16 4.49
C ILE A 510 33.07 -17.36 5.40
N MET A 511 34.19 -17.41 6.13
CA MET A 511 34.45 -18.47 7.12
C MET A 511 33.78 -18.20 8.48
N GLY A 512 33.50 -16.94 8.81
CA GLY A 512 32.93 -16.52 10.10
C GLY A 512 33.97 -15.97 11.09
N ASP A 513 35.25 -15.99 10.74
CA ASP A 513 36.37 -15.51 11.56
C ASP A 513 36.54 -13.96 11.55
N PHE A 514 35.70 -13.25 10.77
CA PHE A 514 35.81 -11.80 10.60
C PHE A 514 35.18 -10.98 11.73
N ILE A 515 34.05 -11.40 12.30
CA ILE A 515 33.44 -10.67 13.43
C ILE A 515 32.53 -11.59 14.24
N ASP A 516 32.64 -11.50 15.56
CA ASP A 516 31.72 -12.12 16.51
C ASP A 516 30.57 -11.13 16.80
N ALA A 517 29.62 -11.07 15.88
CA ALA A 517 28.41 -10.25 15.95
C ALA A 517 27.35 -10.76 14.95
N THR A 518 26.08 -10.53 15.26
CA THR A 518 24.92 -10.88 14.41
C THR A 518 24.08 -9.64 14.10
N LEU A 519 23.06 -9.76 13.25
CA LEU A 519 22.09 -8.66 13.04
C LEU A 519 21.16 -8.45 14.25
N ASP A 520 20.92 -9.50 15.04
CA ASP A 520 19.97 -9.45 16.16
C ASP A 520 20.46 -8.55 17.30
N ASP A 521 21.78 -8.42 17.44
CA ASP A 521 22.46 -7.46 18.33
C ASP A 521 22.10 -5.99 18.02
N PHE A 522 21.50 -5.70 16.86
CA PHE A 522 21.19 -4.35 16.36
C PHE A 522 19.69 -4.08 16.11
N GLN A 523 18.77 -4.96 16.52
CA GLN A 523 17.32 -4.78 16.24
C GLN A 523 16.70 -3.55 16.92
N ASN A 524 17.25 -3.11 18.06
CA ASN A 524 16.67 -2.06 18.91
C ASN A 524 17.56 -0.80 19.02
N VAL A 525 18.26 -0.43 17.94
CA VAL A 525 19.18 0.72 17.92
C VAL A 525 18.67 1.85 17.00
N ALA A 526 19.31 3.02 17.07
CA ALA A 526 18.89 4.22 16.34
C ALA A 526 19.12 4.18 14.81
N LEU A 527 19.71 3.12 14.28
CA LEU A 527 19.87 2.85 12.84
C LEU A 527 19.18 1.53 12.50
N PRO A 528 18.72 1.31 11.25
CA PRO A 528 18.28 0.00 10.81
C PRO A 528 19.36 -1.07 11.05
N PRO A 529 19.01 -2.35 11.28
CA PRO A 529 19.98 -3.36 11.75
C PRO A 529 21.17 -3.55 10.81
N LEU A 530 20.94 -3.54 9.49
CA LEU A 530 21.98 -3.76 8.48
C LEU A 530 23.08 -2.67 8.45
N PRO A 531 22.76 -1.37 8.32
CA PRO A 531 23.75 -0.31 8.48
C PRO A 531 24.28 -0.19 9.91
N ALA A 532 23.51 -0.55 10.95
CA ALA A 532 24.02 -0.58 12.32
C ALA A 532 25.17 -1.59 12.48
N PHE A 533 24.96 -2.82 12.00
CA PHE A 533 25.94 -3.90 11.96
C PHE A 533 27.22 -3.47 11.24
N TRP A 534 27.13 -3.08 9.96
CA TRP A 534 28.32 -2.75 9.18
C TRP A 534 29.08 -1.51 9.70
N ARG A 535 28.39 -0.59 10.38
CA ARG A 535 29.02 0.54 11.07
C ARG A 535 29.78 0.08 12.31
N PHE A 536 29.25 -0.86 13.10
CA PHE A 536 29.98 -1.49 14.20
C PHE A 536 31.22 -2.24 13.70
N VAL A 537 31.08 -3.06 12.65
CA VAL A 537 32.20 -3.80 12.05
C VAL A 537 33.30 -2.83 11.58
N LYS A 538 32.93 -1.70 10.97
CA LYS A 538 33.87 -0.63 10.58
C LYS A 538 34.62 -0.02 11.77
N GLN A 539 33.94 0.18 12.91
CA GLN A 539 34.57 0.68 14.13
C GLN A 539 35.52 -0.35 14.77
N ALA A 540 35.15 -1.64 14.73
CA ALA A 540 35.97 -2.75 15.22
C ALA A 540 37.20 -3.01 14.33
N ARG A 541 37.06 -2.87 13.00
CA ARG A 541 38.11 -3.10 11.99
C ARG A 541 38.34 -1.84 11.12
N PRO A 542 38.87 -0.73 11.67
CA PRO A 542 38.96 0.57 10.98
C PRO A 542 39.94 0.64 9.80
N LYS A 543 40.77 -0.40 9.60
CA LYS A 543 41.66 -0.54 8.43
C LYS A 543 41.06 -1.38 7.30
N SER A 544 39.93 -2.05 7.55
CA SER A 544 39.29 -2.95 6.60
C SER A 544 38.54 -2.17 5.52
N ALA A 545 38.69 -2.60 4.28
CA ALA A 545 37.94 -2.07 3.14
C ALA A 545 36.53 -2.67 3.06
N LEU A 546 36.35 -3.88 3.59
CA LEU A 546 35.12 -4.67 3.51
C LEU A 546 33.85 -3.95 4.01
N PRO A 547 33.80 -3.32 5.21
CA PRO A 547 32.60 -2.62 5.67
C PRO A 547 32.14 -1.48 4.76
N ARG A 548 33.07 -0.83 4.05
CA ARG A 548 32.74 0.24 3.10
C ARG A 548 32.16 -0.34 1.80
N LEU A 549 32.69 -1.48 1.33
CA LEU A 549 32.10 -2.23 0.23
C LEU A 549 30.69 -2.70 0.59
N ALA A 550 30.53 -3.32 1.76
CA ALA A 550 29.25 -3.81 2.26
C ALA A 550 28.19 -2.69 2.31
N MET A 551 28.51 -1.56 2.96
CA MET A 551 27.63 -0.39 2.97
C MET A 551 27.26 0.10 1.57
N THR A 552 28.21 0.09 0.63
CA THR A 552 28.00 0.58 -0.75
C THR A 552 27.13 -0.36 -1.58
N VAL A 553 27.35 -1.67 -1.50
CA VAL A 553 26.59 -2.67 -2.26
C VAL A 553 25.21 -2.91 -1.65
N LEU A 554 25.12 -2.98 -0.32
CA LEU A 554 23.86 -3.20 0.38
C LEU A 554 22.98 -1.94 0.45
N SER A 555 23.53 -0.74 0.21
CA SER A 555 22.71 0.45 0.02
C SER A 555 21.96 0.48 -1.32
N ILE A 556 22.31 -0.38 -2.29
CA ILE A 556 21.71 -0.35 -3.63
C ILE A 556 20.24 -0.75 -3.55
N ALA A 557 19.36 0.19 -3.85
CA ALA A 557 17.92 -0.03 -3.93
C ALA A 557 17.56 -0.89 -5.15
N VAL A 558 16.53 -1.72 -5.01
CA VAL A 558 16.07 -2.66 -6.05
C VAL A 558 14.66 -2.38 -6.55
N ASN A 559 14.00 -1.32 -6.08
CA ASN A 559 12.60 -1.04 -6.40
C ASN A 559 12.26 0.46 -6.46
N THR A 560 11.12 0.77 -7.08
CA THR A 560 10.51 2.11 -7.17
C THR A 560 9.14 2.18 -6.49
N ALA A 561 8.78 1.20 -5.65
CA ALA A 561 7.46 1.13 -5.01
C ALA A 561 7.20 2.33 -4.07
N THR A 562 8.26 2.98 -3.60
CA THR A 562 8.21 4.27 -2.88
C THR A 562 7.59 5.39 -3.73
N CYS A 563 7.82 5.38 -5.05
CA CYS A 563 7.17 6.27 -6.02
C CYS A 563 5.70 5.88 -6.21
N GLU A 564 5.39 4.58 -6.38
CA GLU A 564 4.00 4.10 -6.55
C GLU A 564 3.10 4.45 -5.35
N ARG A 565 3.61 4.28 -4.11
CA ARG A 565 2.88 4.68 -2.90
C ARG A 565 2.73 6.20 -2.80
N TYR A 566 3.73 6.97 -3.25
CA TYR A 566 3.64 8.43 -3.35
C TYR A 566 2.61 8.89 -4.40
N PHE A 567 2.54 8.24 -5.56
CA PHE A 567 1.52 8.48 -6.59
C PHE A 567 0.11 8.13 -6.11
N SER A 568 -0.01 7.06 -5.32
CA SER A 568 -1.26 6.69 -4.67
C SER A 568 -1.75 7.79 -3.72
N GLU A 569 -0.88 8.38 -2.90
CA GLU A 569 -1.23 9.54 -2.07
C GLU A 569 -1.58 10.79 -2.91
N LEU A 570 -0.86 11.03 -4.01
CA LEU A 570 -1.17 12.13 -4.93
C LEU A 570 -2.55 11.97 -5.60
N ALA A 571 -2.98 10.75 -5.94
CA ALA A 571 -4.30 10.48 -6.51
C ALA A 571 -5.44 10.84 -5.53
N LEU A 572 -5.22 10.67 -4.23
CA LEU A 572 -6.16 11.03 -3.16
C LEU A 572 -6.23 12.55 -2.92
N ILE A 573 -5.14 13.26 -3.23
CA ILE A 573 -5.05 14.73 -3.14
C ILE A 573 -5.61 15.40 -4.40
N HIS A 574 -5.25 14.90 -5.58
CA HIS A 574 -5.62 15.40 -6.91
C HIS A 574 -6.72 14.52 -7.55
N THR A 575 -7.93 14.61 -6.99
CA THR A 575 -9.11 13.88 -7.48
C THR A 575 -9.81 14.60 -8.63
N ALA A 576 -10.75 13.93 -9.31
CA ALA A 576 -11.58 14.55 -10.37
C ALA A 576 -12.35 15.80 -9.88
N ARG A 577 -12.79 15.81 -8.62
CA ARG A 577 -13.41 16.99 -7.97
C ARG A 577 -12.43 18.14 -7.70
N ARG A 578 -11.12 17.89 -7.84
CA ARG A 578 -9.99 18.83 -7.66
C ARG A 578 -9.10 18.93 -8.90
N ASN A 579 -9.61 18.64 -10.09
CA ASN A 579 -8.86 18.64 -11.37
C ASN A 579 -8.30 20.02 -11.82
N ARG A 580 -8.24 21.00 -10.91
CA ARG A 580 -7.61 22.33 -11.10
C ARG A 580 -6.43 22.53 -10.13
N LEU A 581 -5.96 21.47 -9.48
CA LEU A 581 -4.81 21.49 -8.59
C LEU A 581 -3.54 21.33 -9.43
N SER A 582 -2.53 22.18 -9.20
CA SER A 582 -1.22 22.02 -9.87
C SER A 582 -0.44 20.86 -9.26
N ALA A 583 0.45 20.24 -10.06
CA ALA A 583 1.32 19.16 -9.61
C ALA A 583 2.18 19.56 -8.40
N ASP A 584 2.84 20.73 -8.43
CA ASP A 584 3.61 21.26 -7.29
C ASP A 584 2.74 21.41 -6.03
N LYS A 585 1.50 21.86 -6.14
CA LYS A 585 0.64 21.99 -4.96
C LYS A 585 0.16 20.63 -4.43
N ALA A 586 -0.05 19.66 -5.30
CA ALA A 586 -0.32 18.28 -4.89
C ALA A 586 0.89 17.67 -4.17
N ARG A 587 2.11 17.84 -4.72
CA ARG A 587 3.40 17.49 -4.10
C ARG A 587 3.52 18.10 -2.70
N LYS A 588 3.28 19.41 -2.56
CA LYS A 588 3.38 20.10 -1.27
C LYS A 588 2.44 19.57 -0.20
N ILE A 589 1.18 19.32 -0.56
CA ILE A 589 0.21 18.70 0.36
C ILE A 589 0.66 17.29 0.74
N ALA A 590 1.22 16.51 -0.18
CA ALA A 590 1.72 15.17 0.08
C ALA A 590 2.94 15.15 1.02
N VAL A 591 3.87 16.11 0.90
CA VAL A 591 5.02 16.24 1.81
C VAL A 591 4.55 16.58 3.23
N VAL A 592 3.71 17.60 3.42
CA VAL A 592 3.18 17.95 4.75
C VAL A 592 2.39 16.78 5.35
N ARG A 593 1.59 16.07 4.54
CA ARG A 593 0.88 14.85 4.96
C ARG A 593 1.82 13.73 5.42
N LYS A 594 2.92 13.49 4.70
CA LYS A 594 3.95 12.51 5.09
C LYS A 594 4.55 12.86 6.45
N HIS A 595 4.90 14.13 6.65
CA HIS A 595 5.47 14.63 7.91
C HIS A 595 4.51 14.45 9.10
N VAL A 596 3.22 14.79 8.95
CA VAL A 596 2.21 14.57 10.01
C VAL A 596 2.13 13.10 10.43
N ARG A 597 2.00 12.18 9.45
CA ARG A 597 1.98 10.73 9.73
C ARG A 597 3.24 10.23 10.42
N GLU A 598 4.40 10.82 10.14
CA GLU A 598 5.65 10.47 10.81
C GLU A 598 5.65 10.91 12.29
N LEU A 599 5.10 12.08 12.59
CA LEU A 599 4.92 12.56 13.97
C LEU A 599 3.92 11.68 14.73
N ASP A 600 2.80 11.33 14.12
CA ASP A 600 1.78 10.46 14.72
C ASP A 600 2.34 9.05 15.01
N ARG A 601 3.17 8.52 14.09
CA ARG A 601 3.88 7.23 14.25
C ARG A 601 4.92 7.26 15.36
N LYS A 602 5.60 8.39 15.57
CA LYS A 602 6.53 8.57 16.72
C LYS A 602 5.79 8.72 18.05
N THR A 603 4.55 9.21 18.02
CA THR A 603 3.71 9.43 19.20
C THR A 603 2.95 8.16 19.61
N THR A 604 2.58 7.31 18.65
CA THR A 604 1.79 6.09 18.85
C THR A 604 2.72 4.88 18.99
N SER A 605 2.81 4.29 20.18
CA SER A 605 3.74 3.20 20.51
C SER A 605 3.45 1.82 19.87
N ARG A 606 2.66 1.76 18.79
CA ARG A 606 2.28 0.53 18.10
C ARG A 606 2.73 0.57 16.63
N LYS A 607 3.88 -0.05 16.34
CA LYS A 607 4.09 -0.69 15.04
C LYS A 607 3.53 -2.11 15.11
N GLU A 608 2.30 -2.33 14.64
CA GLU A 608 2.00 -3.62 14.03
C GLU A 608 2.40 -3.51 12.56
N VAL A 609 3.60 -3.99 12.23
CA VAL A 609 3.94 -4.28 10.83
C VAL A 609 3.13 -5.52 10.47
N VAL A 610 2.01 -5.32 9.79
CA VAL A 610 1.18 -6.41 9.26
C VAL A 610 2.06 -7.28 8.35
N PRO A 611 2.35 -8.55 8.71
CA PRO A 611 3.21 -9.43 7.93
C PRO A 611 2.67 -9.62 6.50
N PRO A 612 3.52 -9.93 5.51
CA PRO A 612 3.08 -10.18 4.13
C PRO A 612 1.91 -11.18 4.06
N ASP A 613 1.99 -12.26 4.82
CA ASP A 613 0.98 -13.34 4.88
C ASP A 613 -0.41 -12.84 5.30
N LYS A 614 -0.48 -11.79 6.13
CA LYS A 614 -1.76 -11.17 6.55
C LYS A 614 -2.35 -10.21 5.49
N ARG A 615 -1.61 -9.93 4.40
CA ARG A 615 -2.05 -9.10 3.25
C ARG A 615 -2.45 -9.95 2.03
N ILE A 616 -2.15 -11.24 2.07
CA ILE A 616 -2.56 -12.21 1.05
C ILE A 616 -4.01 -12.63 1.34
N VAL A 617 -4.82 -12.81 0.29
CA VAL A 617 -6.22 -13.21 0.48
C VAL A 617 -6.24 -14.70 0.80
N PRO A 618 -6.77 -15.15 1.96
CA PRO A 618 -6.81 -16.57 2.29
C PRO A 618 -7.66 -17.33 1.27
N THR A 619 -7.22 -18.48 0.78
CA THR A 619 -8.01 -19.32 -0.14
C THR A 619 -9.09 -20.15 0.54
N GLU A 620 -9.01 -20.35 1.86
CA GLU A 620 -9.91 -21.22 2.60
C GLU A 620 -11.39 -20.79 2.51
N GLU A 621 -12.24 -21.75 2.13
CA GLU A 621 -13.70 -21.56 2.12
C GLU A 621 -14.23 -21.35 3.56
N PRO A 622 -15.10 -20.35 3.80
CA PRO A 622 -15.78 -20.19 5.07
C PRO A 622 -16.57 -21.43 5.49
N LYS A 623 -16.51 -21.76 6.79
CA LYS A 623 -17.33 -22.82 7.38
C LYS A 623 -18.81 -22.59 7.05
N ARG A 624 -19.40 -23.49 6.26
CA ARG A 624 -20.81 -23.45 5.88
C ARG A 624 -21.70 -23.41 7.13
N LEU A 625 -22.74 -22.58 7.12
CA LEU A 625 -23.75 -22.57 8.17
C LEU A 625 -24.52 -23.89 8.17
N THR A 626 -24.18 -24.76 9.13
CA THR A 626 -24.98 -25.95 9.41
C THR A 626 -26.27 -25.53 10.10
N PHE A 627 -27.30 -25.21 9.32
CA PHE A 627 -28.68 -25.15 9.80
C PHE A 627 -29.13 -26.55 10.21
N GLY A 628 -28.76 -26.96 11.42
CA GLY A 628 -29.16 -28.24 11.97
C GLY A 628 -30.68 -28.31 12.09
N THR A 629 -31.31 -29.20 11.34
CA THR A 629 -32.51 -29.85 11.84
C THR A 629 -32.15 -30.46 13.20
N PRO A 630 -32.89 -30.16 14.29
CA PRO A 630 -32.50 -30.57 15.63
C PRO A 630 -32.40 -32.09 15.68
N ASN A 631 -31.18 -32.60 15.87
CA ASN A 631 -30.87 -33.99 15.59
C ASN A 631 -31.61 -34.89 16.60
N ARG A 632 -32.53 -35.71 16.10
CA ARG A 632 -33.40 -36.55 16.91
C ARG A 632 -32.56 -37.65 17.55
N ARG A 633 -32.26 -37.51 18.85
CA ARG A 633 -31.48 -38.46 19.67
C ARG A 633 -31.74 -39.92 19.28
N ARG A 634 -30.70 -40.61 18.83
CA ARG A 634 -30.53 -42.06 19.04
C ARG A 634 -29.08 -42.35 19.45
N SER A 635 -28.94 -43.36 20.28
CA SER A 635 -27.84 -43.49 21.23
C SER A 635 -26.59 -44.17 20.66
N SER A 636 -25.44 -43.79 21.23
CA SER A 636 -24.27 -44.63 21.52
C SER A 636 -23.71 -45.56 20.43
N SER A 637 -22.47 -45.26 19.99
CA SER A 637 -21.32 -46.12 20.34
C SER A 637 -19.97 -45.48 19.97
N HIS A 638 -19.09 -45.37 20.96
CA HIS A 638 -17.62 -45.26 20.89
C HIS A 638 -16.91 -45.10 19.54
N CYS A 639 -16.21 -43.97 19.38
CA CYS A 639 -14.88 -43.88 18.77
C CYS A 639 -14.06 -42.84 19.57
N ILE A 640 -12.88 -43.21 20.06
CA ILE A 640 -11.96 -42.33 20.79
C ILE A 640 -10.76 -42.03 19.89
N SER A 641 -10.50 -40.74 19.64
CA SER A 641 -9.18 -40.09 19.52
C SER A 641 -9.42 -38.60 19.26
N PRO A 642 -8.77 -37.71 20.01
CA PRO A 642 -7.58 -37.07 19.44
C PRO A 642 -6.43 -36.96 20.44
N SER A 643 -5.21 -36.78 19.92
CA SER A 643 -4.05 -36.39 20.72
C SER A 643 -3.23 -35.37 19.93
N VAL A 644 -3.41 -34.10 20.26
CA VAL A 644 -2.46 -33.02 19.96
C VAL A 644 -1.94 -32.53 21.30
N LEU A 645 -0.64 -32.34 21.39
CA LEU A 645 0.09 -32.10 22.64
C LEU A 645 -0.33 -30.81 23.33
N HIS A 646 -0.42 -30.87 24.67
CA HIS A 646 -0.49 -29.69 25.52
C HIS A 646 0.84 -28.93 25.48
N VAL A 647 0.75 -27.61 25.43
CA VAL A 647 1.78 -26.73 26.00
C VAL A 647 1.31 -26.37 27.41
N GLU A 648 2.13 -26.69 28.40
CA GLU A 648 1.87 -26.36 29.80
C GLU A 648 2.23 -24.89 30.06
N VAL A 649 1.39 -24.20 30.84
CA VAL A 649 1.76 -22.93 31.48
C VAL A 649 1.60 -23.16 32.98
N GLU A 650 2.72 -23.09 33.70
CA GLU A 650 2.77 -23.39 35.12
C GLU A 650 1.99 -22.38 35.96
N SER A 651 1.36 -22.89 37.01
CA SER A 651 0.62 -22.13 38.00
C SER A 651 1.52 -21.39 38.98
N HIS A 652 1.12 -20.19 39.39
CA HIS A 652 1.36 -19.78 40.79
C HIS A 652 0.08 -19.27 41.47
N ALA A 653 0.04 -19.49 42.78
CA ALA A 653 -1.18 -19.77 43.51
C ALA A 653 -1.71 -18.58 44.32
N THR A 654 -3.03 -18.60 44.51
CA THR A 654 -3.75 -18.16 45.73
C THR A 654 -3.45 -16.77 46.32
N ASN A 655 -4.48 -15.93 46.38
CA ASN A 655 -5.10 -15.74 47.70
C ASN A 655 -6.61 -15.47 47.60
N THR A 656 -7.33 -16.05 48.55
CA THR A 656 -8.78 -15.95 48.73
C THR A 656 -9.14 -14.75 49.60
N GLU A 657 -10.19 -14.01 49.23
CA GLU A 657 -11.13 -13.49 50.22
C GLU A 657 -12.52 -13.36 49.56
N ALA A 658 -13.56 -13.77 50.30
CA ALA A 658 -14.89 -14.00 49.74
C ALA A 658 -15.92 -13.05 50.35
N VAL A 659 -16.75 -12.42 49.51
CA VAL A 659 -18.06 -11.89 49.90
C VAL A 659 -19.08 -12.24 48.83
N SER A 660 -20.18 -12.86 49.27
CA SER A 660 -21.30 -13.36 48.47
C SER A 660 -22.39 -12.32 48.20
N ALA A 661 -23.02 -12.38 47.02
CA ALA A 661 -24.48 -12.24 46.87
C ALA A 661 -24.93 -12.61 45.44
N ASP A 662 -26.08 -13.29 45.33
CA ASP A 662 -26.67 -13.76 44.08
C ASP A 662 -27.32 -12.65 43.23
N GLY A 663 -27.49 -12.92 41.94
CA GLY A 663 -28.22 -12.03 41.02
C GLY A 663 -28.34 -12.58 39.59
N GLU A 664 -29.28 -13.50 39.36
CA GLU A 664 -29.60 -13.98 38.01
C GLU A 664 -30.08 -12.80 37.12
N GLY A 665 -29.46 -12.66 35.94
CA GLY A 665 -29.76 -11.59 35.00
C GLY A 665 -29.20 -11.89 33.63
N GLY A 666 -29.77 -12.87 32.93
CA GLY A 666 -29.33 -13.26 31.59
C GLY A 666 -29.43 -12.09 30.62
N ASN A 667 -28.28 -11.68 30.06
CA ASN A 667 -28.22 -10.74 28.95
C ASN A 667 -27.44 -11.40 27.82
N THR A 668 -28.06 -11.49 26.64
CA THR A 668 -27.46 -12.06 25.44
C THR A 668 -26.25 -11.25 25.03
N PHE A 669 -25.07 -11.82 25.19
CA PHE A 669 -23.82 -11.25 24.70
C PHE A 669 -23.79 -11.40 23.18
N GLU A 670 -24.18 -10.34 22.45
CA GLU A 670 -23.83 -10.21 21.04
C GLU A 670 -22.31 -10.07 20.97
N GLY A 671 -21.63 -11.20 20.84
CA GLY A 671 -20.21 -11.29 20.55
C GLY A 671 -19.96 -10.81 19.13
N GLN A 672 -20.04 -9.50 18.93
CA GLN A 672 -19.37 -8.84 17.82
C GLN A 672 -17.87 -8.95 18.11
N GLU A 673 -17.23 -9.98 17.57
CA GLU A 673 -15.77 -10.08 17.55
C GLU A 673 -15.25 -8.86 16.80
N ASP A 674 -14.70 -7.92 17.56
CA ASP A 674 -14.03 -6.72 17.09
C ASP A 674 -12.68 -7.11 16.48
N LEU A 675 -12.76 -7.83 15.34
CA LEU A 675 -11.68 -7.98 14.40
C LEU A 675 -11.40 -6.59 13.83
N GLY A 676 -10.58 -5.83 14.57
CA GLY A 676 -10.34 -4.43 14.30
C GLY A 676 -9.98 -4.22 12.83
N GLU A 677 -10.59 -3.19 12.23
CA GLU A 677 -10.28 -2.73 10.88
C GLU A 677 -8.80 -2.35 10.80
N CYS A 678 -7.95 -3.33 10.50
CA CYS A 678 -6.69 -3.06 9.84
C CYS A 678 -7.05 -2.50 8.47
N ASP A 679 -6.97 -1.18 8.35
CA ASP A 679 -6.89 -0.46 7.08
C ASP A 679 -5.69 -1.01 6.28
N ASP A 680 -5.83 -2.17 5.62
CA ASP A 680 -4.97 -2.54 4.51
C ASP A 680 -5.31 -1.57 3.37
N PRO A 681 -4.40 -0.64 3.02
CA PRO A 681 -4.70 0.40 2.06
C PRO A 681 -5.19 -0.18 0.72
N LEU A 682 -4.71 -1.35 0.33
CA LEU A 682 -4.96 -1.94 -0.99
C LEU A 682 -6.45 -2.21 -1.26
N THR A 683 -7.23 -2.57 -0.23
CA THR A 683 -8.65 -2.96 -0.39
C THR A 683 -9.59 -1.80 -0.69
N HIS A 684 -9.25 -0.56 -0.33
CA HIS A 684 -10.09 0.61 -0.62
C HIS A 684 -9.77 1.27 -1.99
N TRP A 685 -8.74 0.80 -2.69
CA TRP A 685 -8.22 1.45 -3.91
C TRP A 685 -8.82 0.96 -5.23
N GLU A 686 -9.75 0.00 -5.22
CA GLU A 686 -10.35 -0.56 -6.43
C GLU A 686 -11.13 0.50 -7.23
N SER A 687 -12.08 1.20 -6.60
CA SER A 687 -13.02 2.08 -7.31
C SER A 687 -12.45 3.40 -7.90
N ILE A 688 -11.25 3.81 -7.51
CA ILE A 688 -10.66 5.11 -7.94
C ILE A 688 -9.70 4.95 -9.13
N PHE A 689 -9.12 3.76 -9.32
CA PHE A 689 -8.05 3.55 -10.30
C PHE A 689 -8.57 3.04 -11.65
N GLU A 690 -9.68 2.29 -11.66
CA GLU A 690 -10.31 1.76 -12.88
C GLU A 690 -10.81 2.87 -13.82
N GLU A 691 -11.10 4.07 -13.33
CA GLU A 691 -11.62 5.18 -14.14
C GLU A 691 -10.51 5.98 -14.89
N LEU A 692 -9.22 5.60 -14.74
CA LEU A 692 -8.09 6.45 -15.17
C LEU A 692 -6.97 5.77 -15.99
N VAL A 693 -6.98 4.45 -16.18
CA VAL A 693 -5.94 3.74 -16.94
C VAL A 693 -6.52 3.14 -18.22
N ASP A 694 -6.42 3.89 -19.32
CA ASP A 694 -6.65 3.40 -20.68
C ASP A 694 -5.31 3.25 -21.41
N SER A 695 -5.09 2.04 -21.94
CA SER A 695 -4.16 1.61 -23.00
C SER A 695 -2.75 2.22 -23.06
N ASP A 696 -1.73 1.38 -22.84
CA ASP A 696 -0.57 1.37 -23.75
C ASP A 696 -0.12 -0.07 -23.99
N SER A 697 -0.24 -0.53 -25.24
CA SER A 697 0.14 -1.87 -25.68
C SER A 697 1.52 -1.78 -26.34
N GLY A 698 2.55 -2.31 -25.68
CA GLY A 698 3.91 -2.32 -26.22
C GLY A 698 4.07 -3.26 -27.43
N PRO A 699 5.11 -3.07 -28.26
CA PRO A 699 5.58 -4.09 -29.17
C PRO A 699 6.42 -5.14 -28.42
N GLU A 700 6.41 -6.37 -28.93
CA GLU A 700 7.07 -7.54 -28.34
C GLU A 700 8.60 -7.41 -28.34
N ASP A 701 9.25 -7.81 -27.23
CA ASP A 701 10.71 -7.89 -27.13
C ASP A 701 11.24 -9.16 -27.83
N GLY A 702 12.34 -8.99 -28.55
CA GLY A 702 12.93 -10.03 -29.39
C GLY A 702 13.51 -11.23 -28.61
N ASP A 703 13.53 -12.37 -29.29
CA ASP A 703 14.05 -13.63 -28.78
C ASP A 703 15.56 -13.58 -28.53
N VAL A 704 16.04 -14.20 -27.44
CA VAL A 704 17.45 -14.17 -27.02
C VAL A 704 17.97 -15.60 -26.92
N SER A 705 18.73 -16.02 -27.91
CA SER A 705 19.47 -17.29 -27.90
C SER A 705 20.80 -17.17 -27.17
N MET A 706 21.18 -18.19 -26.41
CA MET A 706 22.54 -18.35 -25.89
C MET A 706 23.46 -18.84 -27.02
N GLU A 707 24.47 -18.04 -27.35
CA GLU A 707 25.67 -18.52 -28.06
C GLU A 707 26.88 -18.23 -27.15
N ASP A 708 27.57 -19.29 -26.74
CA ASP A 708 28.79 -19.23 -25.93
C ASP A 708 30.01 -18.94 -26.81
N ASP A 709 30.65 -17.77 -26.62
CA ASP A 709 32.01 -17.53 -27.11
C ASP A 709 32.85 -16.81 -26.04
N TRP A 710 33.50 -17.61 -25.20
CA TRP A 710 34.24 -17.16 -24.02
C TRP A 710 35.74 -16.97 -24.31
N HIS A 711 36.16 -15.72 -24.45
CA HIS A 711 37.58 -15.38 -24.38
C HIS A 711 37.95 -14.87 -22.98
N ASP A 712 38.59 -15.74 -22.20
CA ASP A 712 39.11 -15.46 -20.86
C ASP A 712 40.36 -14.56 -20.94
N SER A 713 40.18 -13.26 -20.71
CA SER A 713 41.27 -12.33 -20.45
C SER A 713 41.22 -11.86 -19.00
N GLU A 714 42.02 -12.48 -18.12
CA GLU A 714 42.38 -11.92 -16.82
C GLU A 714 43.22 -10.65 -17.01
N SER A 715 42.56 -9.56 -17.40
CA SER A 715 43.11 -8.21 -17.47
C SER A 715 42.11 -7.25 -16.85
N THR A 716 42.62 -6.33 -16.03
CA THR A 716 41.85 -5.24 -15.44
C THR A 716 41.03 -4.52 -16.51
N GLU A 717 39.70 -4.66 -16.46
CA GLU A 717 38.80 -3.70 -17.09
C GLU A 717 39.16 -2.32 -16.54
N GLU A 718 39.83 -1.50 -17.36
CA GLU A 718 40.01 -0.09 -17.06
C GLU A 718 38.62 0.52 -16.97
N VAL A 719 38.35 1.31 -15.93
CA VAL A 719 37.07 1.99 -15.77
C VAL A 719 36.88 2.90 -16.98
N GLU A 720 35.95 2.53 -17.88
CA GLU A 720 35.77 3.18 -19.16
C GLU A 720 35.68 4.69 -19.02
N SER A 721 36.34 5.42 -19.92
CA SER A 721 36.28 6.87 -19.95
C SER A 721 34.84 7.32 -20.17
N SER A 722 34.25 7.93 -19.14
CA SER A 722 32.89 8.48 -19.13
C SER A 722 32.52 9.15 -20.45
N GLU A 723 31.50 8.60 -21.14
CA GLU A 723 30.97 9.18 -22.37
C GLU A 723 30.29 10.52 -22.05
N ARG A 724 30.67 11.59 -22.75
CA ARG A 724 30.22 12.97 -22.46
C ARG A 724 29.77 13.74 -23.70
N ARG A 725 29.58 13.07 -24.85
CA ARG A 725 28.91 13.66 -26.02
C ARG A 725 27.56 14.28 -25.61
N PRO A 726 27.20 15.47 -26.13
CA PRO A 726 25.93 16.13 -25.82
C PRO A 726 24.75 15.34 -26.40
N PHE A 727 23.59 15.43 -25.75
CA PHE A 727 22.36 14.82 -26.24
C PHE A 727 21.85 15.54 -27.51
N PRO A 728 21.45 14.81 -28.57
CA PRO A 728 20.76 15.40 -29.72
C PRO A 728 19.29 15.76 -29.42
N ASP A 729 18.81 16.80 -30.11
CA ASP A 729 17.40 17.24 -30.10
C ASP A 729 16.42 16.24 -30.77
N PHE A 730 16.92 15.10 -31.25
CA PHE A 730 16.14 14.04 -31.89
C PHE A 730 16.51 12.65 -31.36
N ASN A 731 15.65 11.66 -31.64
CA ASN A 731 15.84 10.28 -31.19
C ASN A 731 16.85 9.51 -32.05
N ASP A 732 18.14 9.72 -31.81
CA ASP A 732 19.22 8.98 -32.48
C ASP A 732 19.34 7.53 -31.95
N ARG A 733 18.93 6.56 -32.77
CA ARG A 733 19.02 5.12 -32.45
C ARG A 733 20.46 4.61 -32.36
N SER A 734 21.44 5.33 -32.91
CA SER A 734 22.87 4.99 -32.88
C SER A 734 23.65 5.64 -31.74
N PHE A 735 22.98 6.44 -30.89
CA PHE A 735 23.62 7.07 -29.74
C PHE A 735 24.26 6.01 -28.80
N PRO A 736 25.49 6.24 -28.30
CA PRO A 736 26.18 5.27 -27.43
C PRO A 736 25.35 4.85 -26.22
N GLN A 737 25.27 3.54 -26.00
CA GLN A 737 24.53 2.89 -24.92
C GLN A 737 25.23 1.57 -24.59
N GLU A 738 25.21 1.18 -23.31
CA GLU A 738 25.75 -0.09 -22.84
C GLU A 738 25.09 -1.27 -23.60
N ALA A 739 25.88 -2.34 -23.83
CA ALA A 739 25.39 -3.57 -24.43
C ALA A 739 24.30 -4.21 -23.54
N MET A 740 23.41 -5.00 -24.14
CA MET A 740 22.38 -5.73 -23.38
C MET A 740 22.96 -6.90 -22.57
N GLN A 741 24.08 -7.47 -23.03
CA GLN A 741 24.86 -8.46 -22.32
C GLN A 741 26.10 -7.78 -21.73
N TYR A 742 26.33 -7.97 -20.43
CA TYR A 742 27.57 -7.54 -19.79
C TYR A 742 28.74 -8.41 -20.26
N LEU A 743 29.93 -7.82 -20.32
CA LEU A 743 31.17 -8.53 -20.69
C LEU A 743 32.07 -8.74 -19.47
N GLY A 744 33.11 -9.56 -19.64
CA GLY A 744 34.18 -9.77 -18.67
C GLY A 744 33.67 -10.19 -17.28
N LEU A 745 34.14 -9.51 -16.23
CA LEU A 745 33.79 -9.90 -14.84
C LEU A 745 32.30 -9.69 -14.53
N ARG A 746 31.66 -8.67 -15.14
CA ARG A 746 30.22 -8.39 -14.99
C ARG A 746 29.34 -9.35 -15.79
N GLY A 747 29.91 -9.92 -16.85
CA GLY A 747 29.28 -10.84 -17.79
C GLY A 747 29.11 -12.28 -17.30
N ARG A 748 29.79 -12.68 -16.22
CA ARG A 748 29.69 -14.05 -15.69
C ARG A 748 28.26 -14.42 -15.29
N LYS A 749 27.87 -15.67 -15.60
CA LYS A 749 26.54 -16.23 -15.34
C LYS A 749 26.62 -17.63 -14.74
N THR A 750 25.52 -18.02 -14.12
CA THR A 750 25.12 -19.40 -13.79
C THR A 750 23.61 -19.50 -13.98
N THR A 751 23.08 -20.70 -14.19
CA THR A 751 21.64 -20.95 -14.06
C THR A 751 21.24 -20.98 -12.57
N LEU A 752 19.97 -20.74 -12.26
CA LEU A 752 19.41 -20.98 -10.92
C LEU A 752 19.48 -22.47 -10.57
N GLY A 753 19.28 -23.36 -11.55
CA GLY A 753 19.41 -24.81 -11.36
C GLY A 753 20.81 -25.25 -10.90
N ASP A 754 21.87 -24.68 -11.48
CA ASP A 754 23.26 -24.94 -11.11
C ASP A 754 23.67 -24.24 -9.81
N LEU A 755 22.99 -23.16 -9.44
CA LEU A 755 23.29 -22.34 -8.25
C LEU A 755 22.56 -22.83 -6.99
N PHE A 756 21.32 -23.26 -7.14
CA PHE A 756 20.45 -23.74 -6.08
C PHE A 756 20.14 -25.22 -6.29
N VAL A 757 21.18 -26.01 -6.62
CA VAL A 757 21.07 -27.46 -6.72
C VAL A 757 20.41 -27.98 -5.46
N LEU A 758 19.21 -28.55 -5.61
CA LEU A 758 18.66 -29.43 -4.61
C LEU A 758 19.65 -30.58 -4.47
N GLU A 759 20.49 -30.54 -3.43
CA GLU A 759 20.99 -31.77 -2.83
C GLU A 759 19.75 -32.55 -2.40
N GLN A 760 19.24 -33.39 -3.31
CA GLN A 760 18.53 -34.58 -2.95
C GLN A 760 19.45 -35.31 -1.98
N GLN A 761 19.18 -35.16 -0.69
CA GLN A 761 19.88 -35.88 0.36
C GLN A 761 19.64 -37.35 0.05
N ALA A 762 20.62 -37.98 -0.58
CA ALA A 762 20.72 -39.41 -0.75
C ALA A 762 20.95 -39.98 0.66
N ASP A 763 19.84 -40.17 1.38
CA ASP A 763 19.79 -40.59 2.77
C ASP A 763 20.64 -41.86 2.96
N PRO A 764 21.83 -41.76 3.59
CA PRO A 764 22.70 -42.89 3.81
C PRO A 764 22.37 -43.62 5.12
N ILE A 765 21.11 -43.54 5.60
CA ILE A 765 20.63 -44.20 6.83
C ILE A 765 19.53 -45.23 6.52
N ALA A 766 19.60 -45.86 5.34
CA ALA A 766 18.92 -47.13 5.05
C ALA A 766 19.75 -48.37 5.47
N THR A 767 20.43 -48.35 6.62
CA THR A 767 21.01 -49.57 7.22
C THR A 767 21.23 -49.42 8.73
N ARG A 768 20.73 -50.41 9.50
CA ARG A 768 20.81 -50.60 10.98
C ARG A 768 19.83 -49.73 11.78
N LEU A 769 19.05 -50.28 12.72
CA LEU A 769 19.01 -51.64 13.28
C LEU A 769 17.59 -51.99 13.78
N GLU A 770 17.23 -53.27 13.68
CA GLU A 770 16.21 -53.87 14.54
C GLU A 770 16.71 -53.82 15.99
N PHE A 771 15.89 -53.34 16.94
CA PHE A 771 15.59 -53.94 18.26
C PHE A 771 14.65 -53.05 19.09
#